data_AF-A0A974SJC5-F1
#
_entry.id   AF-A0A974SJC5-F1
#
_cell.length_a   1.000
_cell.length_b   1.000
_cell.length_c   1.000
_cell.angle_alpha   90.00
_cell.angle_beta   90.00
_cell.angle_gamma   90.00
#
_symmetry.space_group_name_H-M   'P 1'
#
loop_
_entity.id
_entity.type
_entity.pdbx_description
1 polymer ?
#
loop_
_entity_poly.entity_id
_entity_poly.type
_entity_poly.pdbx_seq_one_letter_code
_entity_poly.pdbx_strand_id
1 'polypeptide(L)'
;MVSFSMMRGGHRRYLLAFCAAIAVSAVECPPSRAQAPDRASVGDFDASKLPRVPGAKDVFASPFTTIFVSPQAIGPTAEAVEKGLVALGWQKYAAPNAASAENPSMRTLTLKKGSQALNVFITVAPAQNNAISVQYSAIPLKVDLPFTADAANVEYSPDRPSLSLISGEPVEKLLDFYRRELAGHGWFLWSAKANGKQAAGGPSGTLHDRGGAAYFVSDQDPKATLALVLQKTDAGKVRVEIKPQPISILANERQVYLSRDNVAPLVAVSDLPRLPGGRDTGKSTAERVSYSVPGNVPATTAAIKALLAAQGWSFYVVPLDDRHSTWLTFIKGQQGLSVRFTISPGRAEETTDQTTVEYVADRLQFAPPVPEDAADVMFDEHRPYLSLTSGGTPQTLREFYARKLAESDWEPLPDADIATKWPNAKLDPKPANGDIAYFMRGNIRPLMLVLRASERGRTQVELKTPVFAELQSVEADNDIFGLPVPKPRKNAGGTNGGTGREIHAQVVASLGAVLSFYRGALSARGWKEDGRATIGPDEAEVNFTFPEGTASLKLASQYGLTTVSLIEKITKPKTQSVAGSGSVNDMLQQAQQMMRDAEAQTGGAIQPPAAARGADATVQTLQPLAGGNAPIPLPETAQDVDFDGEDGTLQFTSASNVKSISEFFRSALQRSGWRAKPGVINNANMAQLQFAKGNKDLSITVMKMGPSTNVNARGSGLQVAAAKPDEPAPGNPSRAGSAPTPAPSADDIIVEESAGLPVPKRHTMSEGTRTPFRRELNANVPLDLSVVLEFYRRELGNRNWKEDAKGAVATADRATVRFTSPEGPAVLTLGRKRNETTVSLGVKNPEAARKAGIMPQAGKARVMFGNIMPEESSLTFNNRTIKVAANAGTKAPDGPALDLAPGKYKYSIKTGGKVQADEVEIRSDETWGLMIGPGGVLALQAY
;
A
#
# COMPACT_ATOMS: atom_id res chain seq x y z
N MET A 1 -4.81 -71.72 7.48
CA MET A 1 -4.78 -73.19 7.44
C MET A 1 -3.46 -73.61 8.07
N VAL A 2 -3.47 -74.27 9.24
CA VAL A 2 -2.30 -74.92 9.92
C VAL A 2 -1.14 -73.96 10.37
N SER A 3 -0.51 -74.05 11.55
CA SER A 3 -0.91 -74.57 12.88
C SER A 3 0.05 -74.09 14.00
N PHE A 4 -0.51 -73.77 15.18
CA PHE A 4 -0.06 -74.07 16.55
C PHE A 4 1.42 -73.90 17.03
N SER A 5 1.56 -73.01 18.04
CA SER A 5 2.16 -73.31 19.38
C SER A 5 3.71 -73.46 19.53
N MET A 6 4.32 -73.34 20.73
CA MET A 6 3.77 -73.26 22.11
C MET A 6 4.65 -72.43 23.10
N MET A 7 4.04 -72.03 24.22
CA MET A 7 4.51 -71.81 25.63
C MET A 7 5.99 -72.10 26.03
N ARG A 8 6.59 -71.58 27.14
CA ARG A 8 6.20 -70.81 28.36
C ARG A 8 7.50 -70.09 28.85
N GLY A 9 7.50 -68.93 29.54
CA GLY A 9 7.17 -68.74 30.98
C GLY A 9 8.31 -69.16 31.94
N GLY A 10 8.84 -68.35 32.87
CA GLY A 10 8.64 -66.91 33.15
C GLY A 10 9.14 -66.48 34.55
N HIS A 11 8.88 -65.21 34.90
CA HIS A 11 8.79 -64.62 36.27
C HIS A 11 10.06 -64.30 37.13
N ARG A 12 10.24 -62.97 37.30
CA ARG A 12 10.26 -62.20 38.58
C ARG A 12 11.58 -61.90 39.35
N ARG A 13 11.74 -60.57 39.54
CA ARG A 13 12.17 -59.81 40.74
C ARG A 13 13.68 -59.51 40.97
N TYR A 14 14.01 -58.26 40.64
CA TYR A 14 14.87 -57.31 41.38
C TYR A 14 15.37 -57.72 42.78
N LEU A 15 16.65 -57.45 43.07
CA LEU A 15 17.09 -56.31 43.89
C LEU A 15 18.63 -56.17 43.90
N LEU A 16 19.11 -54.93 44.11
CA LEU A 16 20.48 -54.50 44.51
C LEU A 16 21.68 -55.03 43.67
N ALA A 17 22.50 -54.28 42.92
CA ALA A 17 22.97 -52.88 42.86
C ALA A 17 24.43 -52.67 43.32
N PHE A 18 25.15 -51.87 42.53
CA PHE A 18 26.43 -51.18 42.78
C PHE A 18 27.78 -51.93 42.76
N CYS A 19 28.57 -51.60 41.73
CA CYS A 19 30.03 -51.40 41.71
C CYS A 19 30.99 -52.61 41.92
N ALA A 20 32.08 -52.77 41.16
CA ALA A 20 32.55 -52.03 39.97
C ALA A 20 33.65 -52.84 39.20
N ALA A 21 34.17 -52.23 38.12
CA ALA A 21 35.48 -52.43 37.48
C ALA A 21 35.64 -53.37 36.24
N ILE A 22 35.99 -52.72 35.13
CA ILE A 22 37.09 -53.08 34.19
C ILE A 22 36.92 -54.28 33.22
N ALA A 23 36.35 -53.94 32.05
CA ALA A 23 36.94 -54.07 30.70
C ALA A 23 36.97 -55.41 29.88
N VAL A 24 36.89 -55.22 28.55
CA VAL A 24 37.14 -56.15 27.41
C VAL A 24 36.26 -57.42 27.39
N SER A 25 35.31 -57.58 26.47
CA SER A 25 35.56 -57.77 25.02
C SER A 25 34.33 -57.43 24.15
N ALA A 26 34.51 -57.35 22.83
CA ALA A 26 33.48 -56.90 21.89
C ALA A 26 32.52 -58.00 21.40
N VAL A 27 31.23 -57.65 21.25
CA VAL A 27 30.32 -58.11 20.18
C VAL A 27 29.48 -56.90 19.72
N GLU A 28 29.05 -56.93 18.47
CA GLU A 28 28.50 -55.82 17.69
C GLU A 28 27.16 -55.25 18.19
N CYS A 29 26.96 -53.95 17.97
CA CYS A 29 25.64 -53.33 17.88
C CYS A 29 25.64 -52.38 16.68
N PRO A 30 24.72 -52.50 15.70
CA PRO A 30 24.86 -51.81 14.43
C PRO A 30 24.58 -50.30 14.55
N PRO A 31 25.41 -49.43 13.95
CA PRO A 31 25.09 -48.01 13.87
C PRO A 31 23.84 -47.80 13.00
N SER A 32 22.97 -46.88 13.41
CA SER A 32 21.77 -46.53 12.67
C SER A 32 22.12 -46.00 11.29
N ARG A 33 21.49 -46.59 10.25
CA ARG A 33 21.76 -46.30 8.84
C ARG A 33 21.25 -44.91 8.45
N ALA A 34 22.06 -43.89 8.71
CA ALA A 34 21.93 -42.60 8.02
C ALA A 34 21.91 -42.88 6.50
N GLN A 35 20.91 -42.33 5.80
CA GLN A 35 20.80 -42.51 4.36
C GLN A 35 21.96 -41.77 3.68
N ALA A 36 22.86 -42.52 3.05
CA ALA A 36 23.83 -41.93 2.15
C ALA A 36 23.08 -41.21 1.00
N PRO A 37 23.55 -40.03 0.56
CA PRO A 37 22.98 -39.39 -0.62
C PRO A 37 23.12 -40.29 -1.85
N ASP A 38 22.21 -40.13 -2.81
CA ASP A 38 22.14 -41.02 -3.97
C ASP A 38 23.41 -40.93 -4.83
N ARG A 39 23.84 -42.06 -5.40
CA ARG A 39 25.15 -42.22 -6.05
C ARG A 39 25.32 -41.43 -7.35
N ALA A 40 24.25 -40.85 -7.89
CA ALA A 40 24.19 -40.30 -9.24
C ALA A 40 24.59 -38.82 -9.38
N SER A 41 24.71 -38.04 -8.29
CA SER A 41 24.86 -36.57 -8.36
C SER A 41 26.28 -36.03 -8.13
N VAL A 42 27.27 -36.89 -7.87
CA VAL A 42 28.65 -36.47 -7.54
C VAL A 42 29.62 -36.91 -8.63
N GLY A 43 29.78 -36.06 -9.65
CA GLY A 43 30.77 -36.26 -10.71
C GLY A 43 32.18 -35.89 -10.26
N ASP A 44 33.12 -36.83 -10.43
CA ASP A 44 34.59 -36.75 -10.25
C ASP A 44 35.16 -36.16 -8.95
N PHE A 45 34.33 -35.67 -8.03
CA PHE A 45 34.78 -35.15 -6.74
C PHE A 45 35.28 -36.28 -5.83
N ASP A 46 36.49 -36.11 -5.33
CA ASP A 46 37.14 -37.07 -4.44
C ASP A 46 37.94 -36.34 -3.36
N ALA A 47 37.36 -36.24 -2.17
CA ALA A 47 38.00 -35.62 -1.01
C ALA A 47 39.34 -36.27 -0.64
N SER A 48 39.59 -37.53 -1.02
CA SER A 48 40.87 -38.20 -0.79
C SER A 48 42.00 -37.72 -1.71
N LYS A 49 41.69 -36.93 -2.75
CA LYS A 49 42.66 -36.27 -3.65
C LYS A 49 42.97 -34.81 -3.28
N LEU A 50 42.32 -34.25 -2.25
CA LEU A 50 42.56 -32.87 -1.80
C LEU A 50 43.92 -32.71 -1.09
N PRO A 51 44.54 -31.51 -1.09
CA PRO A 51 45.87 -31.31 -0.52
C PRO A 51 45.92 -31.62 0.99
N ARG A 52 47.05 -32.16 1.46
CA ARG A 52 47.38 -32.30 2.89
C ARG A 52 48.42 -31.25 3.29
N VAL A 53 48.49 -30.90 4.57
CA VAL A 53 49.59 -30.08 5.10
C VAL A 53 50.89 -30.89 5.24
N PRO A 54 52.08 -30.26 5.18
CA PRO A 54 53.34 -30.97 5.35
C PRO A 54 53.42 -31.73 6.69
N GLY A 55 53.81 -33.00 6.63
CA GLY A 55 53.91 -33.89 7.79
C GLY A 55 52.58 -34.47 8.29
N ALA A 56 51.46 -34.27 7.57
CA ALA A 56 50.18 -34.84 7.93
C ALA A 56 50.14 -36.37 7.85
N LYS A 57 49.20 -36.98 8.58
CA LYS A 57 48.90 -38.41 8.54
C LYS A 57 47.40 -38.64 8.36
N ASP A 58 47.01 -39.35 7.31
CA ASP A 58 45.60 -39.71 7.08
C ASP A 58 45.11 -40.67 8.18
N VAL A 59 43.90 -40.40 8.69
CA VAL A 59 43.17 -41.23 9.66
C VAL A 59 42.10 -42.06 8.94
N PHE A 60 41.44 -41.45 7.97
CA PHE A 60 40.41 -42.06 7.13
C PHE A 60 40.36 -41.32 5.80
N ALA A 61 40.26 -42.03 4.67
CA ALA A 61 40.20 -41.43 3.34
C ALA A 61 39.07 -42.04 2.51
N SER A 62 38.23 -41.19 1.94
CA SER A 62 37.17 -41.57 0.99
C SER A 62 36.77 -40.38 0.10
N PRO A 63 36.06 -40.62 -1.02
CA PRO A 63 35.64 -39.55 -1.92
C PRO A 63 34.71 -38.49 -1.30
N PHE A 64 33.90 -38.87 -0.31
CA PHE A 64 32.96 -37.96 0.34
C PHE A 64 33.53 -37.32 1.61
N THR A 65 34.32 -38.06 2.38
CA THR A 65 34.90 -37.61 3.64
C THR A 65 36.34 -38.10 3.79
N THR A 66 37.27 -37.20 4.07
CA THR A 66 38.68 -37.54 4.36
C THR A 66 39.14 -36.79 5.61
N ILE A 67 39.81 -37.48 6.52
CA ILE A 67 40.25 -37.00 7.83
C ILE A 67 41.75 -37.26 7.96
N PHE A 68 42.53 -36.24 8.31
CA PHE A 68 43.96 -36.36 8.57
C PHE A 68 44.38 -35.53 9.79
N VAL A 69 45.50 -35.90 10.41
CA VAL A 69 46.10 -35.19 11.54
C VAL A 69 47.22 -34.30 11.05
N SER A 70 47.21 -33.03 11.47
CA SER A 70 48.29 -32.06 11.30
C SER A 70 49.23 -32.05 12.52
N PRO A 71 50.56 -32.00 12.34
CA PRO A 71 51.52 -31.75 13.42
C PRO A 71 51.66 -30.26 13.78
N GLN A 72 50.96 -29.37 13.06
CA GLN A 72 51.06 -27.91 13.22
C GLN A 72 49.91 -27.36 14.08
N ALA A 73 50.07 -26.14 14.60
CA ALA A 73 49.00 -25.42 15.30
C ALA A 73 47.80 -25.11 14.36
N ILE A 74 46.64 -24.82 14.97
CA ILE A 74 45.37 -24.68 14.25
C ILE A 74 45.35 -23.54 13.20
N GLY A 75 45.96 -22.40 13.51
CA GLY A 75 46.07 -21.26 12.57
C GLY A 75 46.87 -21.60 11.31
N PRO A 76 48.17 -21.95 11.44
CA PRO A 76 48.99 -22.39 10.30
C PRO A 76 48.40 -23.57 9.51
N THR A 77 47.73 -24.52 10.20
CA THR A 77 47.00 -25.61 9.53
C THR A 77 45.87 -25.09 8.66
N ALA A 78 45.04 -24.17 9.18
CA ALA A 78 43.93 -23.57 8.44
C ALA A 78 44.43 -22.72 7.25
N GLU A 79 45.45 -21.89 7.45
CA GLU A 79 46.06 -21.06 6.40
C GLU A 79 46.67 -21.91 5.28
N ALA A 80 47.40 -22.98 5.62
CA ALA A 80 48.00 -23.88 4.64
C ALA A 80 46.94 -24.65 3.84
N VAL A 81 45.87 -25.11 4.49
CA VAL A 81 44.73 -25.76 3.84
C VAL A 81 43.97 -24.80 2.93
N GLU A 82 43.64 -23.60 3.40
CA GLU A 82 42.95 -22.59 2.59
C GLU A 82 43.78 -22.21 1.36
N LYS A 83 45.07 -21.90 1.54
CA LYS A 83 45.99 -21.57 0.45
C LYS A 83 46.13 -22.72 -0.57
N GLY A 84 46.21 -23.96 -0.10
CA GLY A 84 46.27 -25.14 -0.96
C GLY A 84 45.01 -25.37 -1.78
N LEU A 85 43.83 -25.12 -1.20
CA LEU A 85 42.55 -25.22 -1.91
C LEU A 85 42.34 -24.05 -2.88
N VAL A 86 42.66 -22.81 -2.49
CA VAL A 86 42.58 -21.62 -3.37
C VAL A 86 43.50 -21.76 -4.58
N ALA A 87 44.71 -22.31 -4.41
CA ALA A 87 45.62 -22.62 -5.53
C ALA A 87 45.06 -23.67 -6.52
N LEU A 88 44.08 -24.47 -6.10
CA LEU A 88 43.35 -25.42 -6.95
C LEU A 88 42.02 -24.85 -7.50
N GLY A 89 41.77 -23.54 -7.32
CA GLY A 89 40.58 -22.86 -7.81
C GLY A 89 39.33 -23.02 -6.93
N TRP A 90 39.48 -23.32 -5.64
CA TRP A 90 38.38 -23.28 -4.68
C TRP A 90 38.19 -21.86 -4.13
N GLN A 91 36.94 -21.39 -4.09
CA GLN A 91 36.58 -20.08 -3.57
C GLN A 91 35.86 -20.23 -2.22
N LYS A 92 36.35 -19.53 -1.19
CA LYS A 92 35.76 -19.53 0.15
C LYS A 92 34.47 -18.71 0.17
N TYR A 93 33.43 -19.24 0.80
CA TYR A 93 32.15 -18.57 1.04
C TYR A 93 31.71 -18.71 2.51
N ALA A 94 30.89 -17.80 2.99
CA ALA A 94 30.17 -17.90 4.26
C ALA A 94 28.68 -18.23 4.02
N ALA A 95 27.98 -18.78 5.01
CA ALA A 95 26.53 -18.86 4.95
C ALA A 95 25.91 -17.44 5.17
N PRO A 96 24.79 -17.08 4.51
CA PRO A 96 24.21 -15.75 4.66
C PRO A 96 23.83 -15.41 6.10
N ASN A 97 24.20 -14.22 6.56
CA ASN A 97 24.04 -13.75 7.95
C ASN A 97 24.80 -14.57 9.02
N ALA A 98 25.83 -15.35 8.66
CA ALA A 98 26.59 -16.13 9.62
C ALA A 98 27.48 -15.26 10.54
N ALA A 99 27.03 -15.01 11.76
CA ALA A 99 27.86 -14.46 12.82
C ALA A 99 28.92 -15.47 13.25
N SER A 100 30.18 -15.24 12.87
CA SER A 100 31.32 -16.07 13.29
C SER A 100 32.01 -15.46 14.51
N ALA A 101 32.06 -16.21 15.62
CA ALA A 101 32.93 -15.91 16.75
C ALA A 101 34.23 -16.71 16.59
N GLU A 102 35.37 -16.07 16.85
CA GLU A 102 36.67 -16.76 16.81
C GLU A 102 36.79 -17.76 17.96
N ASN A 103 36.83 -19.05 17.63
CA ASN A 103 37.06 -20.12 18.59
C ASN A 103 38.54 -20.56 18.52
N PRO A 104 39.29 -20.54 19.64
CA PRO A 104 40.71 -20.90 19.65
C PRO A 104 40.98 -22.40 19.45
N SER A 105 39.98 -23.30 19.63
CA SER A 105 40.16 -24.76 19.50
C SER A 105 39.52 -25.38 18.26
N MET A 106 38.72 -24.63 17.49
CA MET A 106 38.14 -25.09 16.22
C MET A 106 38.00 -23.98 15.17
N ARG A 107 38.18 -24.35 13.89
CA ARG A 107 37.92 -23.50 12.72
C ARG A 107 37.11 -24.27 11.69
N THR A 108 36.26 -23.56 10.95
CA THR A 108 35.47 -24.12 9.85
C THR A 108 35.67 -23.26 8.61
N LEU A 109 35.93 -23.89 7.45
CA LEU A 109 36.00 -23.22 6.15
C LEU A 109 35.00 -23.88 5.20
N THR A 110 34.17 -23.08 4.53
CA THR A 110 33.26 -23.55 3.47
C THR A 110 33.74 -23.02 2.12
N LEU A 111 33.93 -23.92 1.14
CA LEU A 111 34.47 -23.58 -0.17
C LEU A 111 33.67 -24.22 -1.31
N LYS A 112 33.65 -23.56 -2.47
CA LYS A 112 32.98 -24.01 -3.70
C LYS A 112 33.95 -23.98 -4.89
N LYS A 113 33.76 -24.88 -5.86
CA LYS A 113 34.47 -24.91 -7.14
C LYS A 113 33.54 -25.48 -8.21
N GLY A 114 33.06 -24.63 -9.13
CA GLY A 114 31.97 -25.03 -10.05
C GLY A 114 30.76 -25.54 -9.26
N SER A 115 30.26 -26.72 -9.62
CA SER A 115 29.16 -27.42 -8.94
C SER A 115 29.59 -28.25 -7.72
N GLN A 116 30.87 -28.24 -7.34
CA GLN A 116 31.39 -28.97 -6.18
C GLN A 116 31.48 -28.03 -4.96
N ALA A 117 31.13 -28.52 -3.77
CA ALA A 117 31.25 -27.78 -2.51
C ALA A 117 31.81 -28.64 -1.38
N LEU A 118 32.54 -28.00 -0.47
CA LEU A 118 33.40 -28.62 0.53
C LEU A 118 33.27 -27.89 1.87
N ASN A 119 33.02 -28.65 2.93
CA ASN A 119 33.23 -28.22 4.31
C ASN A 119 34.58 -28.73 4.80
N VAL A 120 35.38 -27.84 5.38
CA VAL A 120 36.62 -28.17 6.09
C VAL A 120 36.38 -27.86 7.57
N PHE A 121 36.39 -28.90 8.40
CA PHE A 121 36.33 -28.75 9.86
C PHE A 121 37.70 -29.05 10.46
N ILE A 122 38.23 -28.13 11.26
CA ILE A 122 39.56 -28.23 11.88
C ILE A 122 39.36 -28.10 13.38
N THR A 123 39.84 -29.07 14.17
CA THR A 123 39.65 -29.11 15.62
C THR A 123 40.85 -29.72 16.33
N VAL A 124 41.09 -29.32 17.58
CA VAL A 124 41.90 -30.14 18.51
C VAL A 124 41.21 -31.49 18.70
N ALA A 125 41.95 -32.59 18.66
CA ALA A 125 41.45 -33.94 18.87
C ALA A 125 42.08 -34.57 20.14
N PRO A 126 41.41 -34.50 21.32
CA PRO A 126 41.98 -35.02 22.57
C PRO A 126 42.32 -36.51 22.53
N ALA A 127 41.49 -37.32 21.86
CA ALA A 127 41.72 -38.75 21.66
C ALA A 127 42.92 -39.08 20.75
N GLN A 128 43.54 -38.08 20.12
CA GLN A 128 44.73 -38.19 19.28
C GLN A 128 45.90 -37.37 19.85
N ASN A 129 46.09 -37.44 21.18
CA ASN A 129 47.15 -36.72 21.90
C ASN A 129 47.14 -35.19 21.68
N ASN A 130 45.93 -34.60 21.67
CA ASN A 130 45.68 -33.18 21.39
C ASN A 130 46.20 -32.66 20.03
N ALA A 131 46.50 -33.55 19.07
CA ALA A 131 46.88 -33.12 17.72
C ALA A 131 45.69 -32.47 16.97
N ILE A 132 45.99 -31.70 15.91
CA ILE A 132 44.97 -31.00 15.12
C ILE A 132 44.40 -31.93 14.06
N SER A 133 43.14 -32.30 14.19
CA SER A 133 42.40 -33.05 13.18
C SER A 133 41.80 -32.10 12.14
N VAL A 134 41.97 -32.43 10.86
CA VAL A 134 41.33 -31.78 9.71
C VAL A 134 40.40 -32.79 9.04
N GLN A 135 39.14 -32.44 8.90
CA GLN A 135 38.13 -33.21 8.18
C GLN A 135 37.64 -32.42 6.95
N TYR A 136 37.82 -33.02 5.78
CA TYR A 136 37.13 -32.65 4.54
C TYR A 136 35.82 -33.43 4.44
N SER A 137 34.72 -32.74 4.13
CA SER A 137 33.41 -33.34 3.86
C SER A 137 32.72 -32.67 2.67
N ALA A 138 32.27 -33.46 1.70
CA ALA A 138 31.47 -32.98 0.58
C ALA A 138 30.16 -32.34 1.04
N ILE A 139 29.77 -31.22 0.43
CA ILE A 139 28.46 -30.59 0.62
C ILE A 139 27.62 -30.84 -0.64
N PRO A 140 26.45 -31.51 -0.54
CA PRO A 140 25.55 -31.63 -1.67
C PRO A 140 24.88 -30.28 -1.96
N LEU A 141 25.04 -29.77 -3.18
CA LEU A 141 24.33 -28.57 -3.63
C LEU A 141 22.93 -28.94 -4.10
N LYS A 142 21.90 -28.37 -3.46
CA LYS A 142 20.52 -28.42 -3.98
C LYS A 142 20.24 -27.26 -4.93
N VAL A 143 20.95 -26.15 -4.74
CA VAL A 143 20.84 -24.95 -5.57
C VAL A 143 22.23 -24.46 -5.94
N ASP A 144 22.67 -24.83 -7.13
CA ASP A 144 23.94 -24.33 -7.68
C ASP A 144 23.78 -22.88 -8.17
N LEU A 145 24.70 -22.00 -7.78
CA LEU A 145 24.79 -20.62 -8.28
C LEU A 145 26.24 -20.29 -8.66
N PRO A 146 26.47 -19.64 -9.82
CA PRO A 146 27.81 -19.37 -10.33
C PRO A 146 28.48 -18.21 -9.59
N PHE A 147 29.76 -18.38 -9.25
CA PHE A 147 30.61 -17.33 -8.67
C PHE A 147 31.48 -16.77 -9.79
N THR A 148 31.77 -15.47 -9.78
CA THR A 148 32.78 -14.89 -10.69
C THR A 148 34.18 -15.32 -10.25
N ALA A 149 35.14 -15.40 -11.18
CA ALA A 149 36.50 -15.86 -10.84
C ALA A 149 37.22 -14.95 -9.82
N ASP A 150 36.85 -13.67 -9.78
CA ASP A 150 37.39 -12.63 -8.91
C ASP A 150 36.57 -12.41 -7.61
N ALA A 151 35.56 -13.24 -7.36
CA ALA A 151 34.59 -13.05 -6.29
C ALA A 151 35.22 -12.94 -4.89
N ALA A 152 34.97 -11.81 -4.24
CA ALA A 152 35.31 -11.54 -2.85
C ALA A 152 34.05 -11.44 -1.97
N ASN A 153 34.22 -11.61 -0.66
CA ASN A 153 33.16 -11.51 0.35
C ASN A 153 31.90 -12.32 0.00
N VAL A 154 32.08 -13.58 -0.40
CA VAL A 154 30.98 -14.42 -0.89
C VAL A 154 30.13 -14.94 0.28
N GLU A 155 28.85 -14.60 0.30
CA GLU A 155 27.82 -15.25 1.12
C GLU A 155 26.92 -16.12 0.21
N TYR A 156 26.80 -17.41 0.50
CA TYR A 156 26.11 -18.37 -0.36
C TYR A 156 25.42 -19.49 0.41
N SER A 157 24.22 -19.88 -0.03
CA SER A 157 23.42 -20.95 0.55
C SER A 157 23.33 -22.16 -0.40
N PRO A 158 23.83 -23.36 -0.03
CA PRO A 158 23.72 -24.56 -0.88
C PRO A 158 22.28 -25.11 -0.98
N ASP A 159 21.40 -24.73 -0.05
CA ASP A 159 20.01 -25.19 0.06
C ASP A 159 18.96 -24.24 -0.54
N ARG A 160 19.34 -23.02 -0.95
CA ARG A 160 18.41 -21.93 -1.33
C ARG A 160 19.07 -21.00 -2.34
N PRO A 161 18.36 -20.40 -3.31
CA PRO A 161 18.95 -19.52 -4.33
C PRO A 161 19.34 -18.15 -3.77
N SER A 162 20.33 -18.12 -2.88
CA SER A 162 20.85 -16.91 -2.23
C SER A 162 22.36 -16.82 -2.43
N LEU A 163 22.79 -15.75 -3.10
CA LEU A 163 24.19 -15.38 -3.32
C LEU A 163 24.35 -13.88 -3.08
N SER A 164 25.41 -13.50 -2.38
CA SER A 164 25.95 -12.14 -2.33
C SER A 164 27.46 -12.22 -2.54
N LEU A 165 28.04 -11.38 -3.39
CA LEU A 165 29.49 -11.27 -3.55
C LEU A 165 29.91 -9.88 -4.05
N ILE A 166 31.21 -9.62 -4.05
CA ILE A 166 31.80 -8.41 -4.64
C ILE A 166 32.73 -8.83 -5.79
N SER A 167 32.53 -8.24 -6.96
CA SER A 167 33.38 -8.39 -8.14
C SER A 167 33.92 -7.02 -8.59
N GLY A 168 35.08 -7.01 -9.25
CA GLY A 168 35.65 -5.86 -9.95
C GLY A 168 35.29 -5.81 -11.44
N GLU A 169 34.53 -6.78 -11.97
CA GLU A 169 34.10 -6.75 -13.37
C GLU A 169 32.97 -5.73 -13.64
N PRO A 170 32.90 -5.13 -14.85
CA PRO A 170 31.81 -4.22 -15.23
C PRO A 170 30.42 -4.86 -15.14
N VAL A 171 29.43 -4.02 -14.84
CA VAL A 171 28.01 -4.41 -14.68
C VAL A 171 27.50 -5.16 -15.91
N GLU A 172 27.87 -4.70 -17.09
CA GLU A 172 27.47 -5.25 -18.39
C GLU A 172 28.00 -6.69 -18.56
N LYS A 173 29.29 -6.91 -18.22
CA LYS A 173 29.89 -8.25 -18.21
C LYS A 173 29.24 -9.17 -17.18
N LEU A 174 28.88 -8.65 -16.01
CA LEU A 174 28.23 -9.41 -14.94
C LEU A 174 26.82 -9.86 -15.36
N LEU A 175 26.03 -8.98 -15.98
CA LEU A 175 24.77 -9.37 -16.62
C LEU A 175 24.99 -10.46 -17.68
N ASP A 176 26.00 -10.31 -18.54
CA ASP A 176 26.33 -11.29 -19.59
C ASP A 176 26.85 -12.64 -19.06
N PHE A 177 27.57 -12.63 -17.94
CA PHE A 177 28.01 -13.82 -17.23
C PHE A 177 26.80 -14.55 -16.65
N TYR A 178 26.05 -13.90 -15.76
CA TYR A 178 24.90 -14.51 -15.10
C TYR A 178 23.82 -14.96 -16.09
N ARG A 179 23.57 -14.21 -17.18
CA ARG A 179 22.66 -14.66 -18.26
C ARG A 179 23.03 -16.02 -18.83
N ARG A 180 24.31 -16.30 -19.04
CA ARG A 180 24.79 -17.54 -19.67
C ARG A 180 24.88 -18.69 -18.67
N GLU A 181 25.52 -18.46 -17.54
CA GLU A 181 25.71 -19.50 -16.53
C GLU A 181 24.35 -19.96 -15.95
N LEU A 182 23.46 -19.03 -15.57
CA LEU A 182 22.14 -19.37 -15.03
C LEU A 182 21.27 -20.11 -16.06
N ALA A 183 21.38 -19.81 -17.35
CA ALA A 183 20.69 -20.57 -18.40
C ALA A 183 21.19 -22.03 -18.49
N GLY A 184 22.48 -22.28 -18.26
CA GLY A 184 23.03 -23.63 -18.09
C GLY A 184 22.46 -24.37 -16.87
N HIS A 185 22.05 -23.64 -15.83
CA HIS A 185 21.34 -24.16 -14.65
C HIS A 185 19.80 -24.10 -14.76
N GLY A 186 19.24 -23.92 -15.97
CA GLY A 186 17.79 -23.95 -16.21
C GLY A 186 17.01 -22.68 -15.84
N TRP A 187 17.71 -21.57 -15.58
CA TRP A 187 17.15 -20.26 -15.26
C TRP A 187 17.31 -19.30 -16.45
N PHE A 188 16.19 -18.94 -17.07
CA PHE A 188 16.17 -18.15 -18.29
C PHE A 188 15.85 -16.68 -17.99
N LEU A 189 16.61 -15.76 -18.59
CA LEU A 189 16.36 -14.32 -18.49
C LEU A 189 14.92 -14.00 -18.93
N TRP A 190 14.19 -13.29 -18.08
CA TRP A 190 12.81 -12.87 -18.33
C TRP A 190 12.76 -11.50 -19.00
N SER A 191 11.79 -11.31 -19.90
CA SER A 191 11.54 -10.04 -20.59
C SER A 191 10.11 -9.55 -20.36
N ALA A 192 9.97 -8.28 -19.97
CA ALA A 192 8.67 -7.62 -19.83
C ALA A 192 7.90 -7.50 -21.16
N LYS A 193 8.61 -7.42 -22.30
CA LYS A 193 8.02 -7.36 -23.64
C LYS A 193 7.33 -8.69 -24.02
N ALA A 194 7.97 -9.82 -23.69
CA ALA A 194 7.41 -11.15 -23.92
C ALA A 194 6.48 -11.64 -22.80
N ASN A 195 6.66 -11.13 -21.57
CA ASN A 195 6.14 -11.70 -20.32
C ASN A 195 6.48 -13.20 -20.21
N GLY A 196 7.77 -13.51 -20.32
CA GLY A 196 8.30 -14.87 -20.36
C GLY A 196 9.79 -14.83 -20.66
N LYS A 197 10.33 -15.94 -21.14
CA LYS A 197 11.73 -16.00 -21.57
C LYS A 197 12.04 -14.95 -22.64
N GLN A 198 13.17 -14.29 -22.51
CA GLN A 198 13.70 -13.41 -23.53
C GLN A 198 14.27 -14.24 -24.70
N ALA A 199 14.03 -13.78 -25.93
CA ALA A 199 14.65 -14.35 -27.12
C ALA A 199 16.17 -14.08 -27.16
N ALA A 200 16.90 -14.91 -27.92
CA ALA A 200 18.32 -14.70 -28.17
C ALA A 200 18.57 -13.33 -28.85
N GLY A 201 19.70 -12.70 -28.54
CA GLY A 201 20.08 -11.38 -29.07
C GLY A 201 19.59 -10.17 -28.27
N GLY A 202 18.66 -10.33 -27.32
CA GLY A 202 18.23 -9.25 -26.42
C GLY A 202 19.27 -8.88 -25.34
N PRO A 203 19.13 -7.70 -24.71
CA PRO A 203 20.06 -7.20 -23.68
C PRO A 203 20.05 -8.08 -22.42
N SER A 204 21.18 -8.18 -21.72
CA SER A 204 21.37 -9.17 -20.64
C SER A 204 20.74 -8.79 -19.29
N GLY A 205 20.06 -7.65 -19.23
CA GLY A 205 19.39 -7.06 -18.08
C GLY A 205 19.14 -5.57 -18.33
N THR A 206 18.57 -4.89 -17.34
CA THR A 206 18.37 -3.44 -17.33
C THR A 206 19.59 -2.76 -16.70
N LEU A 207 20.09 -1.69 -17.32
CA LEU A 207 21.20 -0.88 -16.79
C LEU A 207 20.68 0.41 -16.14
N HIS A 208 21.37 0.85 -15.08
CA HIS A 208 21.09 2.06 -14.32
C HIS A 208 22.39 2.75 -13.92
N ASP A 209 22.38 4.05 -13.62
CA ASP A 209 23.60 4.79 -13.25
C ASP A 209 24.37 4.13 -12.10
N ARG A 210 23.62 3.62 -11.12
CA ARG A 210 24.13 2.93 -9.91
C ARG A 210 24.39 1.43 -10.10
N GLY A 211 24.17 0.84 -11.27
CA GLY A 211 24.35 -0.62 -11.47
C GLY A 211 23.41 -1.22 -12.52
N GLY A 212 22.74 -2.31 -12.20
CA GLY A 212 21.81 -2.98 -13.11
C GLY A 212 21.00 -4.07 -12.42
N ALA A 213 19.99 -4.59 -13.11
CA ALA A 213 19.12 -5.64 -12.60
C ALA A 213 18.67 -6.60 -13.72
N ALA A 214 18.42 -7.85 -13.39
CA ALA A 214 17.84 -8.84 -14.29
C ALA A 214 16.95 -9.82 -13.52
N TYR A 215 15.89 -10.30 -14.15
CA TYR A 215 14.99 -11.29 -13.56
C TYR A 215 15.07 -12.60 -14.34
N PHE A 216 14.96 -13.73 -13.65
CA PHE A 216 15.08 -15.06 -14.23
C PHE A 216 13.91 -15.95 -13.83
N VAL A 217 13.40 -16.73 -14.79
CA VAL A 217 12.31 -17.71 -14.62
C VAL A 217 12.81 -19.11 -14.96
N SER A 218 12.26 -20.14 -14.33
CA SER A 218 12.58 -21.55 -14.60
C SER A 218 11.42 -22.27 -15.29
N ASP A 219 11.72 -23.21 -16.18
CA ASP A 219 10.72 -24.18 -16.67
C ASP A 219 10.40 -25.23 -15.62
N GLN A 220 11.37 -25.53 -14.74
CA GLN A 220 11.27 -26.60 -13.74
C GLN A 220 10.45 -26.17 -12.52
N ASP A 221 10.51 -24.89 -12.16
CA ASP A 221 9.56 -24.25 -11.24
C ASP A 221 9.04 -22.93 -11.85
N PRO A 222 7.89 -22.97 -12.56
CA PRO A 222 7.26 -21.79 -13.15
C PRO A 222 6.70 -20.78 -12.13
N LYS A 223 6.73 -21.08 -10.82
CA LYS A 223 6.34 -20.14 -9.74
C LYS A 223 7.55 -19.44 -9.11
N ALA A 224 8.75 -19.99 -9.29
CA ALA A 224 9.97 -19.38 -8.79
C ALA A 224 10.50 -18.30 -9.74
N THR A 225 11.12 -17.28 -9.15
CA THR A 225 11.77 -16.19 -9.88
C THR A 225 13.02 -15.80 -9.11
N LEU A 226 14.13 -15.58 -9.80
CA LEU A 226 15.33 -14.97 -9.20
C LEU A 226 15.45 -13.53 -9.67
N ALA A 227 15.83 -12.63 -8.76
CA ALA A 227 16.34 -11.32 -9.12
C ALA A 227 17.87 -11.32 -8.94
N LEU A 228 18.57 -10.97 -10.01
CA LEU A 228 19.96 -10.51 -10.00
C LEU A 228 19.95 -8.99 -9.83
N VAL A 229 20.62 -8.48 -8.80
CA VAL A 229 20.79 -7.05 -8.55
C VAL A 229 22.29 -6.75 -8.48
N LEU A 230 22.72 -5.80 -9.29
CA LEU A 230 24.11 -5.33 -9.39
C LEU A 230 24.16 -3.89 -8.88
N GLN A 231 25.00 -3.62 -7.88
CA GLN A 231 25.15 -2.30 -7.27
C GLN A 231 26.60 -1.85 -7.33
N LYS A 232 26.88 -0.72 -7.98
CA LYS A 232 28.19 -0.07 -7.95
C LYS A 232 28.45 0.46 -6.55
N THR A 233 29.63 0.18 -6.01
CA THR A 233 30.11 0.69 -4.72
C THR A 233 31.00 1.90 -4.92
N ASP A 234 31.15 2.74 -3.89
CA ASP A 234 32.01 3.93 -3.94
C ASP A 234 33.49 3.60 -4.22
N ALA A 235 33.90 2.35 -3.98
CA ALA A 235 35.23 1.81 -4.29
C ALA A 235 35.36 1.28 -5.74
N GLY A 236 34.41 1.59 -6.64
CA GLY A 236 34.43 1.20 -8.05
C GLY A 236 34.10 -0.27 -8.34
N LYS A 237 34.00 -1.12 -7.31
CA LYS A 237 33.58 -2.54 -7.43
C LYS A 237 32.07 -2.67 -7.51
N VAL A 238 31.57 -3.79 -8.02
CA VAL A 238 30.15 -4.14 -8.08
C VAL A 238 29.83 -5.17 -6.99
N ARG A 239 28.85 -4.87 -6.13
CA ARG A 239 28.15 -5.88 -5.33
C ARG A 239 27.15 -6.60 -6.23
N VAL A 240 27.20 -7.93 -6.22
CA VAL A 240 26.25 -8.81 -6.89
C VAL A 240 25.38 -9.45 -5.81
N GLU A 241 24.06 -9.38 -5.96
CA GLU A 241 23.11 -10.16 -5.16
C GLU A 241 22.18 -10.97 -6.06
N ILE A 242 22.01 -12.27 -5.78
CA ILE A 242 20.97 -13.12 -6.36
C ILE A 242 20.09 -13.62 -5.22
N LYS A 243 18.79 -13.35 -5.29
CA LYS A 243 17.79 -13.74 -4.29
C LYS A 243 16.51 -14.23 -4.96
N PRO A 244 15.75 -15.16 -4.35
CA PRO A 244 14.42 -15.47 -4.84
C PRO A 244 13.50 -14.26 -4.66
N GLN A 245 12.55 -14.11 -5.57
CA GLN A 245 11.49 -13.10 -5.51
C GLN A 245 10.14 -13.74 -5.82
N PRO A 246 9.02 -13.18 -5.33
CA PRO A 246 7.71 -13.64 -5.75
C PRO A 246 7.49 -13.25 -7.23
N ILE A 247 6.87 -14.17 -7.99
CA ILE A 247 6.58 -14.02 -9.44
C ILE A 247 5.81 -12.72 -9.78
N SER A 248 5.09 -12.19 -8.80
CA SER A 248 4.37 -10.93 -8.81
C SER A 248 5.23 -9.69 -9.09
N ILE A 249 6.53 -9.72 -8.77
CA ILE A 249 7.45 -8.64 -9.18
C ILE A 249 7.53 -8.59 -10.71
N LEU A 250 7.47 -9.72 -11.41
CA LEU A 250 7.41 -9.74 -12.88
C LEU A 250 6.11 -9.12 -13.40
N ALA A 251 4.99 -9.25 -12.67
CA ALA A 251 3.75 -8.57 -13.02
C ALA A 251 3.86 -7.05 -12.83
N ASN A 252 4.54 -6.59 -11.77
CA ASN A 252 4.84 -5.17 -11.55
C ASN A 252 5.79 -4.62 -12.63
N GLU A 253 6.90 -5.29 -12.91
CA GLU A 253 7.85 -4.90 -13.97
C GLU A 253 7.19 -4.88 -15.36
N ARG A 254 6.32 -5.87 -15.65
CA ARG A 254 5.51 -5.85 -16.87
C ARG A 254 4.57 -4.66 -16.89
N GLN A 255 3.92 -4.32 -15.77
CA GLN A 255 3.02 -3.17 -15.68
C GLN A 255 3.77 -1.83 -15.79
N VAL A 256 5.00 -1.71 -15.27
CA VAL A 256 5.89 -0.57 -15.47
C VAL A 256 6.24 -0.42 -16.96
N TYR A 257 6.74 -1.50 -17.59
CA TYR A 257 7.01 -1.52 -19.03
C TYR A 257 5.75 -1.18 -19.85
N LEU A 258 4.58 -1.71 -19.51
CA LEU A 258 3.34 -1.47 -20.27
C LEU A 258 2.78 -0.07 -20.10
N SER A 259 2.83 0.50 -18.88
CA SER A 259 2.33 1.85 -18.60
C SER A 259 3.26 2.92 -19.19
N ARG A 260 4.58 2.72 -19.09
CA ARG A 260 5.61 3.69 -19.50
C ARG A 260 6.31 3.27 -20.80
N ASP A 261 6.15 4.04 -21.87
CA ASP A 261 6.97 3.89 -23.10
C ASP A 261 8.13 4.89 -23.19
N ASN A 262 8.04 5.99 -22.44
CA ASN A 262 9.11 6.96 -22.23
C ASN A 262 10.23 6.41 -21.33
N VAL A 263 11.41 6.11 -21.86
CA VAL A 263 12.59 5.74 -21.04
C VAL A 263 13.56 6.90 -20.80
N ALA A 264 13.31 8.08 -21.38
CA ALA A 264 14.19 9.24 -21.28
C ALA A 264 14.33 9.80 -19.84
N PRO A 265 15.47 10.45 -19.54
CA PRO A 265 15.60 11.26 -18.33
C PRO A 265 14.73 12.52 -18.40
N LEU A 266 14.39 13.06 -17.23
CA LEU A 266 13.72 14.34 -17.10
C LEU A 266 14.55 15.47 -17.73
N VAL A 267 13.87 16.52 -18.21
CA VAL A 267 14.53 17.73 -18.71
C VAL A 267 15.25 18.45 -17.57
N ALA A 268 16.52 18.82 -17.80
CA ALA A 268 17.27 19.71 -16.91
C ALA A 268 16.73 21.14 -17.05
N VAL A 269 15.73 21.51 -16.25
CA VAL A 269 15.08 22.83 -16.37
C VAL A 269 15.95 23.99 -15.89
N SER A 270 17.09 23.69 -15.26
CA SER A 270 18.20 24.62 -15.03
C SER A 270 18.70 25.29 -16.31
N ASP A 271 18.67 24.55 -17.42
CA ASP A 271 19.35 24.89 -18.67
C ASP A 271 18.37 25.51 -19.69
N LEU A 272 17.08 25.55 -19.37
CA LEU A 272 16.05 26.18 -20.18
C LEU A 272 16.17 27.70 -20.15
N PRO A 273 15.99 28.40 -21.29
CA PRO A 273 16.11 29.84 -21.34
C PRO A 273 14.99 30.51 -20.53
N ARG A 274 15.31 31.68 -19.99
CA ARG A 274 14.42 32.51 -19.18
C ARG A 274 14.06 33.78 -19.96
N LEU A 275 12.91 34.38 -19.65
CA LEU A 275 12.54 35.66 -20.24
C LEU A 275 13.53 36.79 -19.84
N PRO A 276 13.79 37.76 -20.73
CA PRO A 276 14.60 38.94 -20.42
C PRO A 276 14.10 39.68 -19.17
N GLY A 277 15.03 40.15 -18.34
CA GLY A 277 14.71 40.81 -17.07
C GLY A 277 14.29 39.88 -15.92
N GLY A 278 14.29 38.57 -16.14
CA GLY A 278 14.00 37.57 -15.11
C GLY A 278 14.99 37.59 -13.94
N ARG A 279 14.48 37.48 -12.71
CA ARG A 279 15.25 37.43 -11.45
C ARG A 279 14.96 36.14 -10.70
N ASP A 280 15.99 35.37 -10.31
CA ASP A 280 15.80 34.13 -9.54
C ASP A 280 15.08 34.37 -8.20
N THR A 281 14.20 33.44 -7.81
CA THR A 281 13.55 33.46 -6.48
C THR A 281 14.31 32.66 -5.41
N GLY A 282 15.48 32.11 -5.74
CA GLY A 282 16.32 31.31 -4.84
C GLY A 282 15.80 29.89 -4.55
N LYS A 283 14.84 29.38 -5.33
CA LYS A 283 14.18 28.07 -5.13
C LYS A 283 14.50 27.01 -6.19
N SER A 284 15.57 27.23 -6.97
CA SER A 284 15.86 26.42 -8.15
C SER A 284 16.64 25.13 -7.82
N THR A 285 16.24 24.02 -8.45
CA THR A 285 16.89 22.71 -8.49
C THR A 285 16.98 22.24 -9.95
N ALA A 286 17.60 21.09 -10.21
CA ALA A 286 17.71 20.54 -11.58
C ALA A 286 16.36 20.23 -12.25
N GLU A 287 15.32 19.91 -11.45
CA GLU A 287 13.98 19.53 -11.91
C GLU A 287 12.93 20.65 -11.75
N ARG A 288 13.30 21.78 -11.11
CA ARG A 288 12.41 22.93 -10.87
C ARG A 288 13.18 24.24 -10.87
N VAL A 289 12.84 25.20 -11.73
CA VAL A 289 13.42 26.57 -11.72
C VAL A 289 12.32 27.59 -11.45
N SER A 290 12.58 28.58 -10.60
CA SER A 290 11.62 29.66 -10.32
C SER A 290 12.25 31.04 -10.40
N TYR A 291 11.67 31.91 -11.23
CA TYR A 291 12.13 33.27 -11.46
C TYR A 291 10.94 34.23 -11.65
N SER A 292 11.10 35.49 -11.23
CA SER A 292 10.09 36.54 -11.43
C SER A 292 10.45 37.45 -12.61
N VAL A 293 9.44 37.86 -13.37
CA VAL A 293 9.54 38.76 -14.53
C VAL A 293 8.61 39.97 -14.36
N PRO A 294 8.97 41.17 -14.87
CA PRO A 294 8.02 42.26 -15.00
C PRO A 294 6.91 41.93 -16.02
N GLY A 295 5.69 42.37 -15.75
CA GLY A 295 4.54 42.21 -16.65
C GLY A 295 3.48 41.23 -16.17
N ASN A 296 2.35 41.23 -16.89
CA ASN A 296 1.15 40.49 -16.54
C ASN A 296 1.14 39.06 -17.11
N VAL A 297 0.20 38.23 -16.65
CA VAL A 297 0.18 36.79 -16.99
C VAL A 297 -0.09 36.55 -18.49
N PRO A 298 -1.01 37.25 -19.17
CA PRO A 298 -1.20 37.07 -20.62
C PRO A 298 0.03 37.39 -21.47
N ALA A 299 0.73 38.51 -21.18
CA ALA A 299 1.95 38.87 -21.91
C ALA A 299 3.09 37.89 -21.62
N THR A 300 3.27 37.50 -20.36
CA THR A 300 4.23 36.46 -19.94
C THR A 300 3.94 35.13 -20.63
N THR A 301 2.67 34.72 -20.71
CA THR A 301 2.21 33.51 -21.38
C THR A 301 2.59 33.49 -22.86
N ALA A 302 2.32 34.57 -23.59
CA ALA A 302 2.68 34.68 -25.00
C ALA A 302 4.20 34.62 -25.22
N ALA A 303 4.97 35.32 -24.37
CA ALA A 303 6.42 35.34 -24.45
C ALA A 303 7.06 33.97 -24.13
N ILE A 304 6.57 33.24 -23.12
CA ILE A 304 7.01 31.88 -22.80
C ILE A 304 6.73 30.92 -23.96
N LYS A 305 5.54 30.99 -24.56
CA LYS A 305 5.19 30.13 -25.72
C LYS A 305 6.13 30.38 -26.89
N ALA A 306 6.41 31.64 -27.23
CA ALA A 306 7.37 31.97 -28.28
C ALA A 306 8.80 31.51 -27.96
N LEU A 307 9.26 31.72 -26.71
CA LEU A 307 10.60 31.34 -26.28
C LEU A 307 10.84 29.82 -26.32
N LEU A 308 9.87 29.02 -25.87
CA LEU A 308 9.99 27.56 -25.85
C LEU A 308 9.74 26.94 -27.24
N ALA A 309 8.84 27.51 -28.06
CA ALA A 309 8.69 27.11 -29.46
C ALA A 309 9.98 27.34 -30.27
N ALA A 310 10.68 28.45 -30.05
CA ALA A 310 12.01 28.71 -30.64
C ALA A 310 13.11 27.73 -30.17
N GLN A 311 12.84 26.94 -29.12
CA GLN A 311 13.69 25.85 -28.64
C GLN A 311 13.16 24.45 -29.04
N GLY A 312 12.16 24.37 -29.94
CA GLY A 312 11.57 23.12 -30.40
C GLY A 312 10.67 22.41 -29.38
N TRP A 313 10.03 23.15 -28.47
CA TRP A 313 8.99 22.61 -27.59
C TRP A 313 7.60 22.88 -28.18
N SER A 314 6.79 21.84 -28.32
CA SER A 314 5.39 21.95 -28.72
C SER A 314 4.51 22.21 -27.50
N PHE A 315 3.80 23.34 -27.47
CA PHE A 315 2.74 23.57 -26.49
C PHE A 315 1.57 22.63 -26.76
N TYR A 316 1.06 21.93 -25.73
CA TYR A 316 -0.13 21.08 -25.82
C TYR A 316 -1.21 21.47 -24.81
N VAL A 317 -2.45 21.10 -25.11
CA VAL A 317 -3.59 21.17 -24.19
C VAL A 317 -3.94 19.75 -23.69
N VAL A 318 -4.35 19.62 -22.43
CA VAL A 318 -4.80 18.32 -21.87
C VAL A 318 -6.27 18.06 -22.27
N PRO A 319 -6.65 16.86 -22.73
CA PRO A 319 -8.04 16.56 -23.09
C PRO A 319 -9.02 16.73 -21.91
N LEU A 320 -10.11 17.45 -22.18
CA LEU A 320 -11.17 17.82 -21.23
C LEU A 320 -10.72 18.66 -20.03
N ASP A 321 -9.55 19.30 -20.13
CA ASP A 321 -9.22 20.48 -19.32
C ASP A 321 -9.61 21.75 -20.08
N ASP A 322 -10.14 22.73 -19.36
CA ASP A 322 -10.24 24.10 -19.87
C ASP A 322 -8.84 24.69 -20.11
N ARG A 323 -8.76 25.76 -20.90
CA ARG A 323 -7.48 26.45 -21.16
C ARG A 323 -6.96 27.14 -19.88
N HIS A 324 -6.15 26.41 -19.10
CA HIS A 324 -5.51 26.92 -17.89
C HIS A 324 -4.82 28.27 -18.12
N SER A 325 -5.27 29.31 -17.42
CA SER A 325 -4.60 30.62 -17.40
C SER A 325 -3.33 30.61 -16.54
N THR A 326 -3.25 29.68 -15.57
CA THR A 326 -2.22 29.63 -14.54
C THR A 326 -1.09 28.64 -14.81
N TRP A 327 -1.19 27.77 -15.83
CA TRP A 327 -0.05 26.99 -16.31
C TRP A 327 -0.14 26.58 -17.78
N LEU A 328 1.01 26.23 -18.33
CA LEU A 328 1.20 25.73 -19.69
C LEU A 328 1.89 24.38 -19.65
N THR A 329 1.60 23.54 -20.64
CA THR A 329 2.16 22.21 -20.82
C THR A 329 2.88 22.10 -22.16
N PHE A 330 4.09 21.55 -22.16
CA PHE A 330 4.96 21.44 -23.33
C PHE A 330 5.58 20.05 -23.47
N ILE A 331 5.75 19.58 -24.70
CA ILE A 331 6.40 18.31 -25.05
C ILE A 331 7.54 18.54 -26.05
N LYS A 332 8.66 17.83 -25.86
CA LYS A 332 9.79 17.79 -26.81
C LYS A 332 10.38 16.37 -26.84
N GLY A 333 10.17 15.64 -27.93
CA GLY A 333 10.54 14.23 -28.01
C GLY A 333 9.85 13.43 -26.90
N GLN A 334 10.64 12.80 -26.02
CA GLN A 334 10.13 12.08 -24.85
C GLN A 334 10.11 12.90 -23.54
N GLN A 335 10.41 14.20 -23.57
CA GLN A 335 10.45 15.07 -22.38
C GLN A 335 9.19 15.92 -22.26
N GLY A 336 8.65 16.01 -21.04
CA GLY A 336 7.54 16.89 -20.65
C GLY A 336 8.02 18.07 -19.80
N LEU A 337 7.33 19.20 -19.92
CA LEU A 337 7.63 20.44 -19.20
C LEU A 337 6.34 21.20 -18.87
N SER A 338 6.10 21.43 -17.58
CA SER A 338 5.08 22.35 -17.07
C SER A 338 5.71 23.71 -16.81
N VAL A 339 5.03 24.77 -17.22
CA VAL A 339 5.35 26.15 -16.86
C VAL A 339 4.19 26.75 -16.10
N ARG A 340 4.35 26.98 -14.80
CA ARG A 340 3.32 27.53 -13.91
C ARG A 340 3.53 29.01 -13.69
N PHE A 341 2.43 29.75 -13.55
CA PHE A 341 2.40 31.18 -13.27
C PHE A 341 1.82 31.44 -11.89
N THR A 342 2.49 32.30 -11.13
CA THR A 342 2.01 32.78 -9.83
C THR A 342 2.14 34.29 -9.74
N ILE A 343 1.12 34.94 -9.17
CA ILE A 343 1.02 36.39 -9.04
C ILE A 343 0.94 36.80 -7.56
N SER A 344 1.23 38.06 -7.27
CA SER A 344 1.13 38.60 -5.92
C SER A 344 -0.31 38.53 -5.38
N PRO A 345 -0.53 38.08 -4.13
CA PRO A 345 -1.85 38.10 -3.50
C PRO A 345 -2.57 39.44 -3.64
N GLY A 346 -3.83 39.42 -4.09
CA GLY A 346 -4.65 40.61 -4.29
C GLY A 346 -4.47 41.32 -5.64
N ARG A 347 -3.59 40.83 -6.53
CA ARG A 347 -3.58 41.19 -7.96
C ARG A 347 -4.51 40.27 -8.76
N ALA A 348 -4.93 40.72 -9.95
CA ALA A 348 -5.52 39.86 -10.97
C ALA A 348 -4.49 39.56 -12.08
N GLU A 349 -4.74 38.54 -12.89
CA GLU A 349 -3.82 38.07 -13.95
C GLU A 349 -3.47 39.17 -14.97
N GLU A 350 -4.42 40.03 -15.31
CA GLU A 350 -4.26 41.16 -16.24
C GLU A 350 -3.56 42.37 -15.61
N THR A 351 -3.75 42.58 -14.30
CA THR A 351 -3.38 43.81 -13.57
C THR A 351 -2.15 43.65 -12.66
N THR A 352 -1.51 42.48 -12.68
CA THR A 352 -0.23 42.29 -12.00
C THR A 352 0.91 42.97 -12.76
N ASP A 353 1.76 43.66 -12.00
CA ASP A 353 3.00 44.32 -12.43
C ASP A 353 4.20 43.35 -12.50
N GLN A 354 4.08 42.20 -11.83
CA GLN A 354 5.08 41.14 -11.79
C GLN A 354 4.39 39.76 -11.87
N THR A 355 4.95 38.86 -12.69
CA THR A 355 4.56 37.46 -12.77
C THR A 355 5.74 36.59 -12.34
N THR A 356 5.49 35.53 -11.57
CA THR A 356 6.52 34.54 -11.21
C THR A 356 6.29 33.27 -12.00
N VAL A 357 7.31 32.87 -12.75
CA VAL A 357 7.36 31.71 -13.62
C VAL A 357 8.04 30.56 -12.87
N GLU A 358 7.45 29.38 -12.89
CA GLU A 358 8.02 28.14 -12.38
C GLU A 358 8.08 27.10 -13.50
N TYR A 359 9.29 26.68 -13.90
CA TYR A 359 9.49 25.52 -14.76
C TYR A 359 9.55 24.25 -13.90
N VAL A 360 8.87 23.19 -14.32
CA VAL A 360 8.85 21.87 -13.66
C VAL A 360 9.03 20.78 -14.72
N ALA A 361 9.96 19.86 -14.50
CA ALA A 361 10.18 18.73 -15.39
C ALA A 361 9.11 17.63 -15.17
N ASP A 362 8.38 17.25 -16.23
CA ASP A 362 7.28 16.28 -16.13
C ASP A 362 7.67 14.90 -16.70
N ARG A 363 7.24 13.84 -16.01
CA ARG A 363 7.46 12.45 -16.42
C ARG A 363 6.26 11.91 -17.19
N LEU A 364 6.30 12.08 -18.51
CA LEU A 364 5.30 11.52 -19.43
C LEU A 364 5.27 9.98 -19.31
N GLN A 365 4.08 9.38 -19.17
CA GLN A 365 3.92 7.92 -19.22
C GLN A 365 3.81 7.43 -20.67
N PHE A 366 3.13 8.23 -21.50
CA PHE A 366 3.09 8.07 -22.96
C PHE A 366 3.90 9.20 -23.60
N ALA A 367 4.85 8.88 -24.47
CA ALA A 367 5.66 9.87 -25.20
C ALA A 367 5.46 9.75 -26.72
N PRO A 368 4.31 10.20 -27.25
CA PRO A 368 4.03 10.10 -28.68
C PRO A 368 4.91 11.07 -29.48
N PRO A 369 5.39 10.66 -30.67
CA PRO A 369 6.18 11.55 -31.50
C PRO A 369 5.31 12.66 -32.10
N VAL A 370 5.73 13.91 -31.89
CA VAL A 370 5.08 15.13 -32.40
C VAL A 370 5.92 15.67 -33.56
N PRO A 371 5.36 15.87 -34.76
CA PRO A 371 6.06 16.54 -35.87
C PRO A 371 6.44 17.98 -35.53
N GLU A 372 7.55 18.47 -36.08
CA GLU A 372 8.04 19.84 -35.83
C GLU A 372 7.09 20.93 -36.35
N ASP A 373 6.24 20.60 -37.33
CA ASP A 373 5.25 21.50 -37.94
C ASP A 373 3.85 21.39 -37.30
N ALA A 374 3.73 20.68 -36.18
CA ALA A 374 2.46 20.40 -35.53
C ALA A 374 1.79 21.66 -34.95
N ALA A 375 0.49 21.76 -35.17
CA ALA A 375 -0.39 22.74 -34.56
C ALA A 375 -1.55 22.03 -33.84
N ASP A 376 -2.30 22.78 -33.03
CA ASP A 376 -3.51 22.28 -32.34
C ASP A 376 -3.27 21.05 -31.45
N VAL A 377 -2.05 20.93 -30.90
CA VAL A 377 -1.61 19.74 -30.16
C VAL A 377 -2.41 19.57 -28.86
N MET A 378 -3.01 18.40 -28.71
CA MET A 378 -3.79 18.00 -27.55
C MET A 378 -3.42 16.58 -27.13
N PHE A 379 -2.98 16.40 -25.88
CA PHE A 379 -2.22 15.22 -25.45
C PHE A 379 -2.48 14.90 -23.97
N ASP A 380 -2.64 13.61 -23.65
CA ASP A 380 -2.88 13.12 -22.30
C ASP A 380 -1.64 12.37 -21.77
N GLU A 381 -0.94 12.97 -20.81
CA GLU A 381 0.34 12.47 -20.28
C GLU A 381 0.29 11.13 -19.52
N HIS A 382 -0.92 10.63 -19.25
CA HIS A 382 -1.19 9.37 -18.54
C HIS A 382 -1.90 8.32 -19.41
N ARG A 383 -2.28 8.64 -20.65
CA ARG A 383 -3.03 7.73 -21.54
C ARG A 383 -2.42 7.72 -22.94
N PRO A 384 -2.62 6.65 -23.74
CA PRO A 384 -2.27 6.66 -25.15
C PRO A 384 -3.23 7.57 -25.95
N TYR A 385 -3.16 8.90 -25.78
CA TYR A 385 -3.95 9.87 -26.55
C TYR A 385 -3.13 11.08 -27.01
N LEU A 386 -3.12 11.35 -28.32
CA LEU A 386 -2.62 12.57 -28.95
C LEU A 386 -3.53 12.94 -30.12
N SER A 387 -3.88 14.21 -30.30
CA SER A 387 -4.34 14.74 -31.58
C SER A 387 -3.62 16.05 -31.92
N LEU A 388 -3.38 16.30 -33.21
CA LEU A 388 -2.73 17.49 -33.75
C LEU A 388 -3.08 17.68 -35.23
N THR A 389 -2.73 18.83 -35.81
CA THR A 389 -2.69 19.02 -37.27
C THR A 389 -1.26 19.20 -37.75
N SER A 390 -0.88 18.56 -38.87
CA SER A 390 0.42 18.70 -39.54
C SER A 390 0.20 18.96 -41.05
N GLY A 391 1.16 19.59 -41.72
CA GLY A 391 1.22 19.73 -43.18
C GLY A 391 1.76 18.50 -43.91
N GLY A 392 2.23 17.47 -43.19
CA GLY A 392 2.59 16.18 -43.77
C GLY A 392 1.37 15.46 -44.39
N THR A 393 1.59 14.69 -45.45
CA THR A 393 0.55 13.85 -46.07
C THR A 393 0.28 12.59 -45.21
N PRO A 394 -0.89 11.93 -45.34
CA PRO A 394 -1.16 10.70 -44.60
C PRO A 394 -0.12 9.59 -44.80
N GLN A 395 0.48 9.48 -45.99
CA GLN A 395 1.57 8.52 -46.21
C GLN A 395 2.83 8.90 -45.43
N THR A 396 3.34 10.13 -45.61
CA THR A 396 4.57 10.59 -44.92
C THR A 396 4.43 10.57 -43.40
N LEU A 397 3.23 10.87 -42.88
CA LEU A 397 2.92 10.76 -41.46
C LEU A 397 2.85 9.30 -40.99
N ARG A 398 2.26 8.36 -41.75
CA ARG A 398 2.33 6.92 -41.41
C ARG A 398 3.79 6.46 -41.30
N GLU A 399 4.63 6.80 -42.27
CA GLU A 399 6.04 6.40 -42.30
C GLU A 399 6.83 7.01 -41.13
N PHE A 400 6.59 8.29 -40.82
CA PHE A 400 7.13 8.97 -39.63
C PHE A 400 6.72 8.27 -38.33
N TYR A 401 5.41 8.02 -38.13
CA TYR A 401 4.89 7.38 -36.92
C TYR A 401 5.36 5.94 -36.80
N ALA A 402 5.37 5.14 -37.87
CA ALA A 402 5.85 3.77 -37.83
C ALA A 402 7.32 3.68 -37.41
N ARG A 403 8.19 4.55 -37.96
CA ARG A 403 9.60 4.63 -37.55
C ARG A 403 9.75 5.11 -36.10
N LYS A 404 9.03 6.17 -35.71
CA LYS A 404 9.19 6.79 -34.38
C LYS A 404 8.53 6.04 -33.24
N LEU A 405 7.48 5.26 -33.49
CA LEU A 405 6.87 4.38 -32.49
C LEU A 405 7.75 3.13 -32.27
N ALA A 406 8.41 2.62 -33.33
CA ALA A 406 9.38 1.52 -33.21
C ALA A 406 10.60 1.84 -32.32
N GLU A 407 11.01 3.12 -32.25
CA GLU A 407 12.05 3.60 -31.31
C GLU A 407 11.64 3.42 -29.83
N SER A 408 10.35 3.20 -29.54
CA SER A 408 9.79 2.98 -28.20
C SER A 408 9.10 1.62 -28.04
N ASP A 409 9.57 0.58 -28.74
CA ASP A 409 9.06 -0.81 -28.62
C ASP A 409 7.60 -1.04 -29.09
N TRP A 410 7.05 -0.14 -29.93
CA TRP A 410 5.77 -0.35 -30.60
C TRP A 410 5.97 -0.99 -31.98
N GLU A 411 5.40 -2.16 -32.19
CA GLU A 411 5.48 -2.93 -33.43
C GLU A 411 4.20 -2.73 -34.28
N PRO A 412 4.27 -2.67 -35.62
CA PRO A 412 3.08 -2.65 -36.47
C PRO A 412 2.19 -3.87 -36.22
N LEU A 413 0.87 -3.66 -36.23
CA LEU A 413 -0.14 -4.69 -35.98
C LEU A 413 -1.01 -4.92 -37.22
N PRO A 414 -0.80 -6.02 -37.98
CA PRO A 414 -1.63 -6.38 -39.12
C PRO A 414 -3.08 -6.73 -38.75
N ASP A 415 -4.03 -6.39 -39.61
CA ASP A 415 -5.47 -6.68 -39.43
C ASP A 415 -5.75 -8.17 -39.21
N ALA A 416 -4.95 -9.06 -39.81
CA ALA A 416 -5.05 -10.51 -39.60
C ALA A 416 -4.76 -10.91 -38.15
N ASP A 417 -3.75 -10.31 -37.53
CA ASP A 417 -3.40 -10.56 -36.12
C ASP A 417 -4.43 -9.94 -35.17
N ILE A 418 -5.06 -8.81 -35.56
CA ILE A 418 -6.22 -8.26 -34.84
C ILE A 418 -7.37 -9.25 -34.87
N ALA A 419 -7.73 -9.78 -36.04
CA ALA A 419 -8.81 -10.76 -36.18
C ALA A 419 -8.52 -12.06 -35.41
N THR A 420 -7.27 -12.55 -35.42
CA THR A 420 -6.86 -13.72 -34.62
C THR A 420 -7.01 -13.48 -33.11
N LYS A 421 -6.68 -12.28 -32.64
CA LYS A 421 -6.55 -11.96 -31.21
C LYS A 421 -7.81 -11.36 -30.58
N TRP A 422 -8.61 -10.66 -31.37
CA TRP A 422 -9.92 -10.13 -31.02
C TRP A 422 -10.94 -10.55 -32.10
N PRO A 423 -11.44 -11.81 -32.10
CA PRO A 423 -12.34 -12.31 -33.15
C PRO A 423 -13.66 -11.55 -33.31
N ASN A 424 -14.05 -10.76 -32.31
CA ASN A 424 -15.24 -9.90 -32.32
C ASN A 424 -14.90 -8.41 -32.56
N ALA A 425 -13.66 -8.07 -32.91
CA ALA A 425 -13.26 -6.69 -33.21
C ALA A 425 -13.97 -6.18 -34.46
N LYS A 426 -14.59 -5.00 -34.34
CA LYS A 426 -14.91 -4.15 -35.48
C LYS A 426 -13.74 -3.20 -35.65
N LEU A 427 -13.04 -3.27 -36.78
CA LEU A 427 -12.01 -2.30 -37.13
C LEU A 427 -12.67 -0.94 -37.43
N ASP A 428 -12.00 0.14 -37.04
CA ASP A 428 -12.43 1.49 -37.36
C ASP A 428 -12.42 1.71 -38.89
N PRO A 429 -13.46 2.34 -39.48
CA PRO A 429 -13.56 2.52 -40.92
C PRO A 429 -12.51 3.52 -41.43
N LYS A 430 -11.73 3.11 -42.44
CA LYS A 430 -10.70 3.96 -43.06
C LYS A 430 -11.32 5.27 -43.61
N PRO A 431 -10.81 6.46 -43.22
CA PRO A 431 -11.30 7.74 -43.74
C PRO A 431 -11.09 7.86 -45.25
N ALA A 432 -12.06 8.40 -45.97
CA ALA A 432 -12.07 8.47 -47.44
C ALA A 432 -10.80 9.12 -48.02
N ASN A 433 -10.36 10.25 -47.44
CA ASN A 433 -9.13 10.95 -47.78
C ASN A 433 -8.10 10.81 -46.64
N GLY A 434 -7.84 9.59 -46.18
CA GLY A 434 -7.01 9.36 -45.01
C GLY A 434 -6.49 7.95 -44.89
N ASP A 435 -6.06 7.58 -43.68
CA ASP A 435 -5.52 6.26 -43.39
C ASP A 435 -5.67 5.86 -41.93
N ILE A 436 -5.57 4.55 -41.66
CA ILE A 436 -5.51 3.99 -40.31
C ILE A 436 -4.33 3.02 -40.23
N ALA A 437 -3.60 3.02 -39.13
CA ALA A 437 -2.58 2.01 -38.84
C ALA A 437 -2.69 1.59 -37.37
N TYR A 438 -2.51 0.30 -37.11
CA TYR A 438 -2.49 -0.25 -35.76
C TYR A 438 -1.06 -0.61 -35.36
N PHE A 439 -0.77 -0.48 -34.07
CA PHE A 439 0.49 -0.82 -33.44
C PHE A 439 0.24 -1.58 -32.13
N MET A 440 1.24 -2.31 -31.64
CA MET A 440 1.17 -3.02 -30.36
C MET A 440 2.49 -2.98 -29.60
N ARG A 441 2.38 -2.95 -28.26
CA ARG A 441 3.50 -3.03 -27.32
C ARG A 441 3.26 -4.10 -26.26
N GLY A 442 4.28 -4.91 -25.97
CA GLY A 442 4.26 -5.94 -24.91
C GLY A 442 3.23 -7.06 -25.10
N ASN A 443 2.80 -7.29 -26.34
CA ASN A 443 1.69 -8.17 -26.74
C ASN A 443 0.36 -7.92 -25.98
N ILE A 444 0.11 -6.76 -25.33
CA ILE A 444 -1.22 -6.44 -24.77
C ILE A 444 -1.66 -4.96 -24.82
N ARG A 445 -0.79 -3.99 -25.11
CA ARG A 445 -1.18 -2.56 -25.27
C ARG A 445 -1.24 -2.22 -26.76
N PRO A 446 -2.42 -2.20 -27.41
CA PRO A 446 -2.55 -1.73 -28.79
C PRO A 446 -2.71 -0.20 -28.86
N LEU A 447 -2.42 0.36 -30.01
CA LEU A 447 -2.52 1.79 -30.34
C LEU A 447 -3.01 1.92 -31.78
N MET A 448 -3.96 2.82 -32.03
CA MET A 448 -4.44 3.17 -33.36
C MET A 448 -3.93 4.57 -33.72
N LEU A 449 -3.36 4.68 -34.92
CA LEU A 449 -3.10 5.94 -35.62
C LEU A 449 -4.21 6.14 -36.65
N VAL A 450 -4.93 7.26 -36.56
CA VAL A 450 -5.90 7.73 -37.54
C VAL A 450 -5.36 9.00 -38.19
N LEU A 451 -5.38 9.03 -39.52
CA LEU A 451 -4.92 10.16 -40.34
C LEU A 451 -6.09 10.62 -41.22
N ARG A 452 -6.43 11.91 -41.18
CA ARG A 452 -7.53 12.48 -41.97
C ARG A 452 -7.01 13.73 -42.70
N ALA A 453 -6.88 13.69 -44.03
CA ALA A 453 -6.56 14.92 -44.77
C ALA A 453 -7.75 15.88 -44.73
N SER A 454 -7.48 17.14 -44.41
CA SER A 454 -8.47 18.22 -44.49
C SER A 454 -8.45 18.86 -45.88
N GLU A 455 -9.57 19.46 -46.28
CA GLU A 455 -9.69 20.26 -47.50
C GLU A 455 -8.73 21.47 -47.54
N ARG A 456 -8.15 21.84 -46.39
CA ARG A 456 -7.16 22.92 -46.23
C ARG A 456 -5.70 22.44 -46.38
N GLY A 457 -5.47 21.21 -46.83
CA GLY A 457 -4.14 20.68 -47.14
C GLY A 457 -3.30 20.23 -45.94
N ARG A 458 -3.77 20.42 -44.69
CA ARG A 458 -3.18 19.79 -43.48
C ARG A 458 -3.88 18.46 -43.19
N THR A 459 -3.14 17.49 -42.65
CA THR A 459 -3.69 16.25 -42.11
C THR A 459 -3.89 16.38 -40.59
N GLN A 460 -5.10 16.06 -40.13
CA GLN A 460 -5.38 15.79 -38.74
C GLN A 460 -4.81 14.40 -38.39
N VAL A 461 -4.07 14.35 -37.30
CA VAL A 461 -3.56 13.13 -36.68
C VAL A 461 -4.34 12.86 -35.41
N GLU A 462 -4.68 11.60 -35.16
CA GLU A 462 -5.14 11.11 -33.85
C GLU A 462 -4.45 9.79 -33.53
N LEU A 463 -3.71 9.73 -32.42
CA LEU A 463 -3.30 8.49 -31.76
C LEU A 463 -4.27 8.22 -30.61
N LYS A 464 -4.88 7.03 -30.57
CA LYS A 464 -5.76 6.61 -29.47
C LYS A 464 -5.76 5.10 -29.25
N THR A 465 -6.31 4.62 -28.12
CA THR A 465 -6.70 3.21 -27.96
C THR A 465 -7.70 2.84 -29.08
N PRO A 466 -7.55 1.69 -29.78
CA PRO A 466 -8.58 1.21 -30.71
C PRO A 466 -9.88 0.85 -29.98
N VAL A 467 -11.04 1.06 -30.59
CA VAL A 467 -12.36 0.83 -29.95
C VAL A 467 -12.52 -0.63 -29.48
N PHE A 468 -12.03 -1.60 -30.27
CA PHE A 468 -12.05 -3.03 -29.91
C PHE A 468 -11.17 -3.40 -28.69
N ALA A 469 -10.31 -2.49 -28.24
CA ALA A 469 -9.41 -2.66 -27.10
C ALA A 469 -9.76 -1.76 -25.90
N GLU A 470 -10.80 -0.92 -26.01
CA GLU A 470 -11.35 -0.19 -24.87
C GLU A 470 -12.00 -1.15 -23.86
N LEU A 471 -12.11 -0.71 -22.60
CA LEU A 471 -12.80 -1.48 -21.57
C LEU A 471 -14.29 -1.60 -21.91
N GLN A 472 -14.73 -2.85 -22.13
CA GLN A 472 -16.12 -3.22 -22.44
C GLN A 472 -16.95 -3.50 -21.17
N SER A 473 -16.36 -3.33 -19.98
CA SER A 473 -17.03 -3.41 -18.68
C SER A 473 -16.35 -2.46 -17.68
N VAL A 474 -17.14 -1.83 -16.82
CA VAL A 474 -16.66 -0.98 -15.72
C VAL A 474 -17.24 -1.44 -14.39
N GLU A 475 -16.49 -1.23 -13.32
CA GLU A 475 -16.93 -1.52 -11.95
C GLU A 475 -17.56 -0.29 -11.30
N ALA A 476 -18.35 -0.49 -10.25
CA ALA A 476 -18.77 0.58 -9.36
C ALA A 476 -17.60 1.08 -8.51
N ASP A 477 -17.58 2.38 -8.25
CA ASP A 477 -16.87 3.01 -7.15
C ASP A 477 -17.88 3.62 -6.17
N ASN A 478 -17.40 4.29 -5.14
CA ASN A 478 -18.21 5.02 -4.17
C ASN A 478 -19.13 6.05 -4.85
N ASP A 479 -20.41 6.04 -4.48
CA ASP A 479 -21.42 6.97 -4.98
C ASP A 479 -21.06 8.44 -4.66
N ILE A 480 -21.25 9.33 -5.64
CA ILE A 480 -21.23 10.77 -5.40
C ILE A 480 -22.67 11.23 -5.17
N PHE A 481 -22.94 11.75 -3.97
CA PHE A 481 -24.28 12.14 -3.49
C PHE A 481 -25.37 11.06 -3.64
N GLY A 482 -24.99 9.77 -3.55
CA GLY A 482 -25.90 8.63 -3.70
C GLY A 482 -26.22 8.26 -5.17
N LEU A 483 -25.55 8.87 -6.14
CA LEU A 483 -25.59 8.48 -7.55
C LEU A 483 -24.35 7.66 -7.93
N PRO A 484 -24.50 6.58 -8.72
CA PRO A 484 -23.41 5.67 -9.03
C PRO A 484 -22.35 6.30 -9.92
N VAL A 485 -21.08 6.00 -9.63
CA VAL A 485 -19.93 6.45 -10.42
C VAL A 485 -19.08 5.23 -10.81
N PRO A 486 -18.74 5.06 -12.10
CA PRO A 486 -17.91 3.95 -12.54
C PRO A 486 -16.40 4.18 -12.32
N LYS A 487 -15.62 3.11 -12.44
CA LYS A 487 -14.15 3.12 -12.52
C LYS A 487 -13.67 2.10 -13.58
N PRO A 488 -12.52 2.33 -14.24
CA PRO A 488 -11.58 3.45 -14.08
C PRO A 488 -12.08 4.77 -14.71
N ARG A 489 -11.66 5.90 -14.14
CA ARG A 489 -12.01 7.26 -14.60
C ARG A 489 -10.87 8.24 -14.34
N LYS A 490 -10.80 9.32 -15.13
CA LYS A 490 -9.88 10.46 -14.96
C LYS A 490 -10.34 11.39 -13.83
N ASN A 491 -11.63 11.71 -13.78
CA ASN A 491 -12.25 12.48 -12.70
C ASN A 491 -13.73 12.08 -12.51
N ALA A 492 -14.31 12.49 -11.37
CA ALA A 492 -15.74 12.67 -11.20
C ALA A 492 -16.03 13.76 -10.17
N GLY A 493 -17.19 14.39 -10.28
CA GLY A 493 -17.70 15.43 -9.40
C GLY A 493 -19.22 15.56 -9.54
N GLY A 494 -19.79 16.63 -9.00
CA GLY A 494 -21.23 16.85 -9.06
C GLY A 494 -21.74 17.97 -8.18
N THR A 495 -23.07 18.13 -8.14
CA THR A 495 -23.77 19.05 -7.23
C THR A 495 -24.92 18.33 -6.51
N ASN A 496 -25.35 18.88 -5.37
CA ASN A 496 -26.45 18.36 -4.56
C ASN A 496 -27.29 19.54 -4.05
N GLY A 497 -28.57 19.58 -4.39
CA GLY A 497 -29.47 20.67 -4.05
C GLY A 497 -30.85 20.17 -3.62
N GLY A 498 -31.68 21.07 -3.06
CA GLY A 498 -33.01 20.72 -2.54
C GLY A 498 -34.01 20.23 -3.58
N THR A 499 -33.71 20.40 -4.88
CA THR A 499 -34.56 20.02 -6.02
C THR A 499 -33.97 18.93 -6.90
N GLY A 500 -32.78 18.40 -6.59
CA GLY A 500 -32.08 17.46 -7.46
C GLY A 500 -30.60 17.31 -7.16
N ARG A 501 -29.95 16.41 -7.89
CA ARG A 501 -28.52 16.11 -7.82
C ARG A 501 -27.95 15.98 -9.22
N GLU A 502 -26.67 16.22 -9.36
CA GLU A 502 -25.99 16.13 -10.64
C GLU A 502 -24.64 15.47 -10.41
N ILE A 503 -24.24 14.56 -11.29
CA ILE A 503 -22.86 14.06 -11.34
C ILE A 503 -22.30 14.16 -12.76
N HIS A 504 -21.00 14.48 -12.84
CA HIS A 504 -20.22 14.39 -14.06
C HIS A 504 -19.01 13.49 -13.83
N ALA A 505 -18.61 12.72 -14.84
CA ALA A 505 -17.43 11.86 -14.78
C ALA A 505 -16.76 11.70 -16.15
N GLN A 506 -15.45 11.44 -16.17
CA GLN A 506 -14.67 11.17 -17.37
C GLN A 506 -14.12 9.74 -17.32
N VAL A 507 -14.81 8.79 -17.93
CA VAL A 507 -14.60 7.34 -17.71
C VAL A 507 -13.67 6.76 -18.79
N VAL A 508 -12.70 5.93 -18.39
CA VAL A 508 -11.73 5.31 -19.31
C VAL A 508 -12.26 3.96 -19.81
N ALA A 509 -13.41 4.01 -20.50
CA ALA A 509 -14.12 2.84 -21.02
C ALA A 509 -15.01 3.23 -22.21
N SER A 510 -15.44 2.22 -22.97
CA SER A 510 -16.33 2.42 -24.12
C SER A 510 -17.72 2.91 -23.69
N LEU A 511 -18.38 3.69 -24.56
CA LEU A 511 -19.70 4.25 -24.29
C LEU A 511 -20.73 3.16 -23.95
N GLY A 512 -20.68 2.02 -24.64
CA GLY A 512 -21.54 0.86 -24.39
C GLY A 512 -21.32 0.20 -23.02
N ALA A 513 -20.08 0.20 -22.51
CA ALA A 513 -19.77 -0.31 -21.17
C ALA A 513 -20.36 0.59 -20.08
N VAL A 514 -20.20 1.92 -20.23
CA VAL A 514 -20.68 2.93 -19.28
C VAL A 514 -22.22 3.00 -19.29
N LEU A 515 -22.84 2.92 -20.47
CA LEU A 515 -24.30 2.83 -20.60
C LEU A 515 -24.86 1.57 -19.94
N SER A 516 -24.23 0.41 -20.16
CA SER A 516 -24.61 -0.86 -19.52
C SER A 516 -24.49 -0.78 -17.98
N PHE A 517 -23.42 -0.15 -17.48
CA PHE A 517 -23.23 0.11 -16.06
C PHE A 517 -24.35 0.97 -15.47
N TYR A 518 -24.67 2.12 -16.08
CA TYR A 518 -25.71 3.00 -15.55
C TYR A 518 -27.10 2.34 -15.58
N ARG A 519 -27.44 1.61 -16.66
CA ARG A 519 -28.67 0.82 -16.72
C ARG A 519 -28.77 -0.16 -15.55
N GLY A 520 -27.75 -0.99 -15.33
CA GLY A 520 -27.73 -1.94 -14.22
C GLY A 520 -27.78 -1.25 -12.84
N ALA A 521 -26.94 -0.25 -12.62
CA ALA A 521 -26.80 0.43 -11.33
C ALA A 521 -28.03 1.26 -10.93
N LEU A 522 -28.75 1.85 -11.89
CA LEU A 522 -29.97 2.61 -11.62
C LEU A 522 -31.18 1.67 -11.50
N SER A 523 -31.29 0.62 -12.33
CA SER A 523 -32.35 -0.39 -12.17
C SER A 523 -32.25 -1.15 -10.84
N ALA A 524 -31.03 -1.42 -10.34
CA ALA A 524 -30.81 -1.98 -9.01
C ALA A 524 -31.28 -1.05 -7.86
N ARG A 525 -31.37 0.27 -8.11
CA ARG A 525 -31.96 1.27 -7.21
C ARG A 525 -33.47 1.46 -7.42
N GLY A 526 -34.11 0.61 -8.24
CA GLY A 526 -35.55 0.67 -8.55
C GLY A 526 -35.95 1.73 -9.57
N TRP A 527 -34.98 2.34 -10.27
CA TRP A 527 -35.27 3.31 -11.33
C TRP A 527 -35.65 2.58 -12.62
N LYS A 528 -36.58 3.15 -13.39
CA LYS A 528 -37.04 2.60 -14.67
C LYS A 528 -36.51 3.47 -15.81
N GLU A 529 -36.05 2.83 -16.89
CA GLU A 529 -35.71 3.55 -18.11
C GLU A 529 -36.99 3.96 -18.84
N ASP A 530 -37.13 5.26 -19.11
CA ASP A 530 -38.18 5.76 -19.99
C ASP A 530 -37.79 5.40 -21.43
N GLY A 531 -38.70 4.81 -22.20
CA GLY A 531 -38.45 4.28 -23.56
C GLY A 531 -38.12 5.30 -24.66
N ARG A 532 -37.53 6.45 -24.30
CA ARG A 532 -37.04 7.53 -25.17
C ARG A 532 -35.51 7.62 -25.06
N ALA A 533 -34.84 6.50 -25.31
CA ALA A 533 -33.38 6.44 -25.40
C ALA A 533 -32.91 6.80 -26.82
N THR A 534 -31.97 7.73 -26.92
CA THR A 534 -31.22 8.02 -28.16
C THR A 534 -29.83 7.41 -28.00
N ILE A 535 -29.40 6.56 -28.93
CA ILE A 535 -28.10 5.87 -28.87
C ILE A 535 -27.45 5.94 -30.26
N GLY A 536 -26.43 6.78 -30.40
CA GLY A 536 -25.54 6.83 -31.56
C GLY A 536 -24.23 6.06 -31.31
N PRO A 537 -23.24 6.20 -32.21
CA PRO A 537 -21.91 5.61 -32.02
C PRO A 537 -21.12 6.36 -30.93
N ASP A 538 -21.17 7.70 -30.95
CA ASP A 538 -20.36 8.57 -30.09
C ASP A 538 -21.17 9.27 -29.00
N GLU A 539 -22.51 9.20 -29.00
CA GLU A 539 -23.38 9.85 -28.01
C GLU A 539 -24.54 8.95 -27.59
N ALA A 540 -24.99 9.04 -26.34
CA ALA A 540 -26.25 8.46 -25.90
C ALA A 540 -26.95 9.32 -24.84
N GLU A 541 -28.27 9.45 -24.98
CA GLU A 541 -29.14 10.12 -24.01
C GLU A 541 -30.27 9.18 -23.58
N VAL A 542 -30.38 8.93 -22.28
CA VAL A 542 -31.35 8.01 -21.68
C VAL A 542 -32.00 8.68 -20.47
N ASN A 543 -33.32 8.61 -20.38
CA ASN A 543 -34.08 9.22 -19.30
C ASN A 543 -34.64 8.13 -18.37
N PHE A 544 -34.80 8.44 -17.09
CA PHE A 544 -35.21 7.50 -16.05
C PHE A 544 -36.29 8.10 -15.15
N THR A 545 -37.23 7.25 -14.70
CA THR A 545 -38.26 7.58 -13.71
C THR A 545 -38.06 6.79 -12.41
N PHE A 546 -38.30 7.43 -11.27
CA PHE A 546 -38.24 6.82 -9.94
C PHE A 546 -39.28 7.48 -8.99
N PRO A 547 -39.61 6.90 -7.82
CA PRO A 547 -40.77 7.34 -7.03
C PRO A 547 -40.75 8.81 -6.55
N GLU A 548 -39.56 9.40 -6.42
CA GLU A 548 -39.35 10.76 -5.90
C GLU A 548 -39.08 11.80 -7.02
N GLY A 549 -38.88 11.37 -8.28
CA GLY A 549 -38.43 12.26 -9.35
C GLY A 549 -38.18 11.62 -10.72
N THR A 550 -37.44 12.36 -11.55
CA THR A 550 -36.97 11.93 -12.88
C THR A 550 -35.48 12.19 -13.01
N ALA A 551 -34.79 11.51 -13.92
CA ALA A 551 -33.38 11.73 -14.20
C ALA A 551 -33.08 11.67 -15.69
N SER A 552 -32.02 12.36 -16.10
CA SER A 552 -31.50 12.35 -17.47
C SER A 552 -30.01 12.02 -17.45
N LEU A 553 -29.63 10.96 -18.17
CA LEU A 553 -28.26 10.51 -18.38
C LEU A 553 -27.84 10.88 -19.81
N LYS A 554 -26.78 11.68 -19.94
CA LYS A 554 -26.09 11.95 -21.20
C LYS A 554 -24.68 11.35 -21.14
N LEU A 555 -24.30 10.66 -22.20
CA LEU A 555 -22.99 10.06 -22.42
C LEU A 555 -22.44 10.57 -23.76
N ALA A 556 -21.15 10.89 -23.82
CA ALA A 556 -20.47 11.20 -25.08
C ALA A 556 -19.04 10.64 -25.11
N SER A 557 -18.61 10.17 -26.27
CA SER A 557 -17.28 9.63 -26.54
C SER A 557 -16.38 10.73 -27.06
N GLN A 558 -15.36 11.13 -26.29
CA GLN A 558 -14.45 12.20 -26.67
C GLN A 558 -13.04 11.92 -26.13
N TYR A 559 -12.02 12.06 -26.99
CA TYR A 559 -10.61 11.94 -26.61
C TYR A 559 -10.22 10.61 -25.91
N GLY A 560 -10.87 9.51 -26.31
CA GLY A 560 -10.71 8.18 -25.69
C GLY A 560 -11.25 8.10 -24.26
N LEU A 561 -12.31 8.84 -23.96
CA LEU A 561 -13.05 8.85 -22.70
C LEU A 561 -14.54 8.84 -23.01
N THR A 562 -15.33 8.15 -22.19
CA THR A 562 -16.77 8.40 -22.12
C THR A 562 -17.03 9.47 -21.05
N THR A 563 -17.43 10.67 -21.46
CA THR A 563 -17.94 11.69 -20.55
C THR A 563 -19.36 11.32 -20.11
N VAL A 564 -19.67 11.56 -18.84
CA VAL A 564 -20.96 11.29 -18.21
C VAL A 564 -21.54 12.59 -17.68
N SER A 565 -22.85 12.79 -17.84
CA SER A 565 -23.64 13.75 -17.10
C SER A 565 -24.96 13.10 -16.68
N LEU A 566 -25.17 12.86 -15.39
CA LEU A 566 -26.43 12.32 -14.85
C LEU A 566 -27.07 13.36 -13.93
N ILE A 567 -28.27 13.83 -14.32
CA ILE A 567 -29.01 14.88 -13.63
C ILE A 567 -30.30 14.29 -13.05
N GLU A 568 -30.35 14.14 -11.73
CA GLU A 568 -31.51 13.78 -10.92
C GLU A 568 -32.35 15.03 -10.60
N LYS A 569 -33.67 14.98 -10.80
CA LYS A 569 -34.63 16.06 -10.48
C LYS A 569 -35.75 15.53 -9.59
N ILE A 570 -35.78 15.98 -8.34
CA ILE A 570 -36.76 15.58 -7.34
C ILE A 570 -38.03 16.42 -7.54
N THR A 571 -39.14 15.77 -7.88
CA THR A 571 -40.43 16.45 -8.16
C THR A 571 -41.45 16.28 -7.03
N LYS A 572 -41.13 15.48 -6.01
CA LYS A 572 -41.95 15.32 -4.79
C LYS A 572 -41.07 15.36 -3.53
N PRO A 573 -41.06 16.45 -2.75
CA PRO A 573 -40.32 16.49 -1.49
C PRO A 573 -40.97 15.58 -0.44
N LYS A 574 -40.16 15.03 0.47
CA LYS A 574 -40.63 14.15 1.55
C LYS A 574 -41.38 14.92 2.64
N THR A 575 -42.71 14.89 2.61
CA THR A 575 -43.54 15.18 3.78
C THR A 575 -43.39 14.08 4.83
N GLN A 576 -42.50 14.26 5.80
CA GLN A 576 -42.48 13.43 7.01
C GLN A 576 -43.71 13.75 7.86
N SER A 577 -44.61 12.78 7.97
CA SER A 577 -45.81 12.88 8.80
C SER A 577 -45.46 12.75 10.29
N VAL A 578 -45.48 13.87 11.02
CA VAL A 578 -45.51 13.83 12.49
C VAL A 578 -46.95 13.61 12.93
N ALA A 579 -47.28 12.42 13.40
CA ALA A 579 -48.58 12.11 13.99
C ALA A 579 -48.66 12.67 15.42
N GLY A 580 -48.99 13.96 15.54
CA GLY A 580 -49.22 14.65 16.81
C GLY A 580 -50.21 15.79 16.61
N SER A 581 -51.35 15.75 17.29
CA SER A 581 -52.52 16.56 16.97
C SER A 581 -52.35 18.07 17.21
N GLY A 582 -52.58 18.86 16.15
CA GLY A 582 -52.78 20.31 16.17
C GLY A 582 -52.91 20.82 14.75
N SER A 583 -54.04 21.45 14.39
CA SER A 583 -54.21 22.03 13.05
C SER A 583 -53.36 23.28 12.90
N VAL A 584 -52.87 23.55 11.68
CA VAL A 584 -52.19 24.82 11.37
C VAL A 584 -53.14 26.01 11.62
N ASN A 585 -54.45 25.82 11.47
CA ASN A 585 -55.44 26.84 11.85
C ASN A 585 -55.50 27.08 13.37
N ASP A 586 -55.28 26.06 14.21
CA ASP A 586 -55.31 26.20 15.67
C ASP A 586 -54.08 26.99 16.14
N MET A 587 -52.90 26.70 15.57
CA MET A 587 -51.68 27.49 15.79
C MET A 587 -51.83 28.93 15.25
N LEU A 588 -52.47 29.12 14.10
CA LEU A 588 -52.68 30.46 13.53
C LEU A 588 -53.68 31.27 14.38
N GLN A 589 -54.74 30.64 14.90
CA GLN A 589 -55.64 31.28 15.86
C GLN A 589 -54.94 31.60 17.18
N GLN A 590 -54.12 30.69 17.73
CA GLN A 590 -53.33 30.98 18.93
C GLN A 590 -52.36 32.15 18.71
N ALA A 591 -51.66 32.20 17.58
CA ALA A 591 -50.79 33.32 17.22
C ALA A 591 -51.59 34.63 17.07
N GLN A 592 -52.76 34.61 16.42
CA GLN A 592 -53.65 35.77 16.30
C GLN A 592 -54.35 36.17 17.61
N GLN A 593 -54.43 35.28 18.60
CA GLN A 593 -54.89 35.59 19.95
C GLN A 593 -53.75 36.25 20.73
N MET A 594 -52.56 35.64 20.76
CA MET A 594 -51.37 36.18 21.42
C MET A 594 -50.93 37.54 20.86
N MET A 595 -51.09 37.80 19.56
CA MET A 595 -50.85 39.13 19.00
C MET A 595 -51.86 40.17 19.51
N ARG A 596 -53.16 39.83 19.61
CA ARG A 596 -54.16 40.75 20.21
C ARG A 596 -53.94 40.98 21.70
N ASP A 597 -53.51 39.95 22.44
CA ASP A 597 -53.17 40.06 23.86
C ASP A 597 -51.91 40.92 24.07
N ALA A 598 -50.96 40.90 23.12
CA ALA A 598 -49.79 41.78 23.11
C ALA A 598 -50.13 43.22 22.69
N GLU A 599 -50.98 43.42 21.67
CA GLU A 599 -51.45 44.74 21.20
C GLU A 599 -52.30 45.47 22.26
N ALA A 600 -52.89 44.74 23.21
CA ALA A 600 -53.63 45.30 24.34
C ALA A 600 -52.74 45.93 25.43
N GLN A 601 -51.41 45.77 25.39
CA GLN A 601 -50.49 46.32 26.38
C GLN A 601 -49.41 47.21 25.75
N THR A 602 -49.23 48.42 26.31
CA THR A 602 -48.23 49.43 25.91
C THR A 602 -48.30 49.95 24.46
N GLY A 603 -49.39 50.64 24.13
CA GLY A 603 -49.39 51.61 23.01
C GLY A 603 -48.53 52.84 23.34
N GLY A 604 -47.72 53.30 22.38
CA GLY A 604 -46.83 54.47 22.54
C GLY A 604 -46.26 54.99 21.20
N ALA A 605 -46.71 56.17 20.79
CA ALA A 605 -46.41 56.84 19.51
C ALA A 605 -45.06 57.63 19.57
N ILE A 606 -44.35 58.03 18.48
CA ILE A 606 -44.45 57.81 17.01
C ILE A 606 -43.10 58.22 16.32
N GLN A 607 -42.98 57.94 15.01
CA GLN A 607 -42.03 58.49 14.00
C GLN A 607 -40.66 57.79 13.76
N PRO A 608 -40.14 57.78 12.49
CA PRO A 608 -39.24 56.71 12.03
C PRO A 608 -37.81 57.16 11.65
N PRO A 609 -36.81 56.24 11.74
CA PRO A 609 -35.55 56.37 11.01
C PRO A 609 -35.72 55.96 9.53
N ALA A 610 -35.10 56.71 8.63
CA ALA A 610 -34.95 56.30 7.23
C ALA A 610 -33.84 55.23 7.06
N ALA A 611 -33.83 54.61 5.87
CA ALA A 611 -32.90 53.58 5.39
C ALA A 611 -31.55 53.46 6.12
N ALA A 612 -31.41 52.41 6.94
CA ALA A 612 -30.14 51.99 7.54
C ALA A 612 -29.86 50.51 7.24
N ARG A 613 -28.80 50.30 6.46
CA ARG A 613 -27.86 49.16 6.39
C ARG A 613 -28.29 47.84 7.07
N GLY A 614 -28.23 46.74 6.32
CA GLY A 614 -28.43 45.38 6.87
C GLY A 614 -27.47 45.09 8.03
N ALA A 615 -28.05 44.72 9.18
CA ALA A 615 -27.33 44.54 10.44
C ALA A 615 -26.73 43.13 10.57
N ASP A 616 -25.57 43.07 11.21
CA ASP A 616 -24.70 41.91 11.36
C ASP A 616 -25.36 40.58 11.76
N ALA A 617 -24.99 39.53 11.03
CA ALA A 617 -24.80 38.23 11.66
C ALA A 617 -23.60 38.36 12.63
N THR A 618 -23.90 38.54 13.91
CA THR A 618 -22.90 38.87 14.93
C THR A 618 -21.83 37.78 15.03
N VAL A 619 -20.57 38.23 15.16
CA VAL A 619 -19.44 37.34 15.38
C VAL A 619 -19.43 36.93 16.84
N GLN A 620 -19.58 35.64 17.11
CA GLN A 620 -19.39 35.08 18.44
C GLN A 620 -17.90 34.81 18.63
N THR A 621 -17.30 35.38 19.67
CA THR A 621 -15.88 35.17 20.01
C THR A 621 -15.69 33.80 20.68
N LEU A 622 -15.57 32.75 19.86
CA LEU A 622 -15.38 31.38 20.32
C LEU A 622 -14.02 31.22 21.02
N GLN A 623 -13.99 30.50 22.13
CA GLN A 623 -12.77 30.07 22.82
C GLN A 623 -12.27 28.71 22.30
N PRO A 624 -10.97 28.37 22.49
CA PRO A 624 -10.46 27.05 22.16
C PRO A 624 -10.96 25.98 23.15
N LEU A 625 -11.43 24.85 22.62
CA LEU A 625 -11.76 23.65 23.39
C LEU A 625 -10.49 23.09 24.05
N ALA A 626 -10.45 23.08 25.38
CA ALA A 626 -9.32 22.56 26.14
C ALA A 626 -9.24 21.03 26.06
N GLY A 627 -8.10 20.50 25.62
CA GLY A 627 -7.85 19.05 25.56
C GLY A 627 -8.30 18.33 24.29
N GLY A 628 -8.51 19.04 23.17
CA GLY A 628 -8.77 18.39 21.88
C GLY A 628 -7.54 17.64 21.35
N ASN A 629 -7.74 16.41 20.86
CA ASN A 629 -6.66 15.54 20.34
C ASN A 629 -6.12 15.95 18.96
N ALA A 630 -6.75 16.90 18.27
CA ALA A 630 -6.27 17.39 16.98
C ALA A 630 -5.04 18.32 17.15
N PRO A 631 -4.05 18.29 16.23
CA PRO A 631 -2.87 19.18 16.27
C PRO A 631 -3.18 20.64 15.90
N ILE A 632 -4.47 21.01 15.80
CA ILE A 632 -4.96 22.38 15.64
C ILE A 632 -6.04 22.68 16.68
N PRO A 633 -6.14 23.94 17.17
CA PRO A 633 -7.15 24.31 18.17
C PRO A 633 -8.57 24.19 17.60
N LEU A 634 -9.43 23.44 18.29
CA LEU A 634 -10.86 23.32 18.00
C LEU A 634 -11.65 24.41 18.74
N PRO A 635 -12.79 24.91 18.23
CA PRO A 635 -13.66 25.81 18.97
C PRO A 635 -14.43 25.06 20.07
N GLU A 636 -14.77 25.75 21.16
CA GLU A 636 -15.57 25.21 22.28
C GLU A 636 -16.95 24.68 21.86
N THR A 637 -17.47 25.12 20.71
CA THR A 637 -18.75 24.70 20.13
C THR A 637 -18.62 23.56 19.11
N ALA A 638 -17.48 22.84 19.11
CA ALA A 638 -17.28 21.64 18.30
C ALA A 638 -17.98 20.41 18.92
N GLN A 639 -18.68 19.65 18.08
CA GLN A 639 -19.41 18.43 18.40
C GLN A 639 -19.06 17.37 17.33
N ASP A 640 -19.25 16.09 17.63
CA ASP A 640 -18.95 14.97 16.70
C ASP A 640 -17.54 15.05 16.09
N VAL A 641 -16.53 15.30 16.94
CA VAL A 641 -15.13 15.48 16.50
C VAL A 641 -14.50 14.14 16.12
N ASP A 642 -14.27 13.97 14.82
CA ASP A 642 -13.55 12.85 14.21
C ASP A 642 -12.19 13.33 13.71
N PHE A 643 -11.10 12.63 14.06
CA PHE A 643 -9.73 13.03 13.71
C PHE A 643 -8.87 11.81 13.37
N ASP A 644 -8.46 11.75 12.11
CA ASP A 644 -7.50 10.78 11.59
C ASP A 644 -6.10 11.43 11.48
N GLY A 645 -5.17 10.91 12.27
CA GLY A 645 -3.78 11.36 12.31
C GLY A 645 -2.86 10.78 11.23
N GLU A 646 -3.26 9.71 10.54
CA GLU A 646 -2.48 9.10 9.46
C GLU A 646 -2.83 9.75 8.12
N ASP A 647 -4.11 9.77 7.77
CA ASP A 647 -4.62 10.48 6.58
C ASP A 647 -4.52 12.02 6.77
N GLY A 648 -4.44 12.49 8.01
CA GLY A 648 -4.36 13.92 8.32
C GLY A 648 -5.65 14.66 8.00
N THR A 649 -6.78 14.12 8.48
CA THR A 649 -8.11 14.72 8.30
C THR A 649 -8.82 14.90 9.63
N LEU A 650 -9.61 15.96 9.74
CA LEU A 650 -10.38 16.34 10.92
C LEU A 650 -11.76 16.79 10.46
N GLN A 651 -12.82 16.24 11.06
CA GLN A 651 -14.19 16.69 10.81
C GLN A 651 -14.93 16.91 12.12
N PHE A 652 -15.77 17.95 12.19
CA PHE A 652 -16.67 18.17 13.33
C PHE A 652 -17.90 18.99 12.91
N THR A 653 -18.97 18.92 13.72
CA THR A 653 -20.17 19.75 13.59
C THR A 653 -20.15 20.89 14.63
N SER A 654 -20.85 21.99 14.37
CA SER A 654 -20.96 23.11 15.30
C SER A 654 -22.27 23.87 15.15
N ALA A 655 -22.79 24.39 16.26
CA ALA A 655 -23.93 25.31 16.26
C ALA A 655 -23.54 26.76 15.89
N SER A 656 -22.25 27.09 15.84
CA SER A 656 -21.77 28.45 15.53
C SER A 656 -21.82 28.76 14.03
N ASN A 657 -21.93 30.05 13.69
CA ASN A 657 -21.99 30.49 12.29
C ASN A 657 -20.61 30.46 11.59
N VAL A 658 -20.64 30.32 10.25
CA VAL A 658 -19.45 30.20 9.38
C VAL A 658 -18.42 31.32 9.60
N LYS A 659 -18.88 32.56 9.82
CA LYS A 659 -18.02 33.73 10.06
C LYS A 659 -17.27 33.61 11.40
N SER A 660 -17.98 33.27 12.48
CA SER A 660 -17.42 33.10 13.83
C SER A 660 -16.38 31.99 13.89
N ILE A 661 -16.67 30.82 13.28
CA ILE A 661 -15.73 29.70 13.18
C ILE A 661 -14.49 30.10 12.34
N SER A 662 -14.69 30.86 11.27
CA SER A 662 -13.58 31.31 10.41
C SER A 662 -12.65 32.30 11.09
N GLU A 663 -13.20 33.24 11.85
CA GLU A 663 -12.43 34.24 12.60
C GLU A 663 -11.74 33.62 13.83
N PHE A 664 -12.35 32.62 14.47
CA PHE A 664 -11.69 31.75 15.44
C PHE A 664 -10.45 31.07 14.86
N PHE A 665 -10.58 30.32 13.76
CA PHE A 665 -9.44 29.59 13.17
C PHE A 665 -8.32 30.52 12.72
N ARG A 666 -8.65 31.65 12.06
CA ARG A 666 -7.66 32.69 11.70
C ARG A 666 -6.87 33.13 12.93
N SER A 667 -7.57 33.50 14.00
CA SER A 667 -6.97 34.05 15.22
C SER A 667 -6.20 33.01 16.05
N ALA A 668 -6.62 31.75 16.06
CA ALA A 668 -5.99 30.68 16.85
C ALA A 668 -4.80 30.04 16.11
N LEU A 669 -4.86 29.93 14.78
CA LEU A 669 -3.76 29.42 13.95
C LEU A 669 -2.63 30.45 13.81
N GLN A 670 -2.95 31.74 13.63
CA GLN A 670 -1.93 32.80 13.67
C GLN A 670 -1.16 32.81 15.01
N ARG A 671 -1.87 32.73 16.15
CA ARG A 671 -1.24 32.65 17.49
C ARG A 671 -0.37 31.40 17.68
N SER A 672 -0.68 30.30 17.01
CA SER A 672 0.14 29.07 17.02
C SER A 672 1.18 29.02 15.88
N GLY A 673 1.48 30.15 15.24
CA GLY A 673 2.58 30.31 14.29
C GLY A 673 2.29 29.84 12.85
N TRP A 674 1.02 29.60 12.51
CA TRP A 674 0.60 29.34 11.14
C TRP A 674 0.39 30.63 10.36
N ARG A 675 0.94 30.71 9.15
CA ARG A 675 0.68 31.82 8.23
C ARG A 675 -0.54 31.51 7.39
N ALA A 676 -1.57 32.35 7.49
CA ALA A 676 -2.74 32.27 6.61
C ALA A 676 -2.33 32.62 5.16
N LYS A 677 -2.72 31.77 4.21
CA LYS A 677 -2.75 32.10 2.78
C LYS A 677 -4.10 32.77 2.47
N PRO A 678 -4.21 33.57 1.39
CA PRO A 678 -5.50 34.09 0.95
C PRO A 678 -6.43 32.93 0.55
N GLY A 679 -7.55 32.77 1.27
CA GLY A 679 -8.60 31.84 0.90
C GLY A 679 -9.55 32.49 -0.11
N VAL A 680 -9.82 31.82 -1.23
CA VAL A 680 -10.63 32.38 -2.34
C VAL A 680 -12.14 32.43 -2.00
N ILE A 681 -12.58 31.70 -0.97
CA ILE A 681 -13.98 31.54 -0.59
C ILE A 681 -14.18 32.06 0.84
N ASN A 682 -14.99 33.10 1.00
CA ASN A 682 -15.34 33.70 2.30
C ASN A 682 -16.73 34.34 2.23
N ASN A 683 -17.78 33.51 2.21
CA ASN A 683 -19.18 33.95 2.16
C ASN A 683 -19.98 33.43 3.37
N ALA A 684 -21.26 33.80 3.47
CA ALA A 684 -22.09 33.51 4.65
C ALA A 684 -22.41 32.01 4.87
N ASN A 685 -22.33 31.18 3.81
CA ASN A 685 -22.66 29.75 3.85
C ASN A 685 -21.43 28.84 3.71
N MET A 686 -20.34 29.33 3.12
CA MET A 686 -19.08 28.60 2.99
C MET A 686 -17.88 29.53 3.09
N ALA A 687 -16.85 29.09 3.83
CA ALA A 687 -15.54 29.72 3.88
C ALA A 687 -14.45 28.64 3.78
N GLN A 688 -13.43 28.88 2.94
CA GLN A 688 -12.25 28.04 2.84
C GLN A 688 -11.03 28.82 3.32
N LEU A 689 -10.32 28.26 4.29
CA LEU A 689 -9.18 28.88 4.96
C LEU A 689 -7.95 28.02 4.70
N GLN A 690 -6.88 28.62 4.17
CA GLN A 690 -5.63 27.91 3.94
C GLN A 690 -4.54 28.47 4.84
N PHE A 691 -3.72 27.60 5.40
CA PHE A 691 -2.62 27.94 6.29
C PHE A 691 -1.37 27.13 5.94
N ALA A 692 -0.19 27.67 6.25
CA ALA A 692 1.09 26.96 6.15
C ALA A 692 2.02 27.28 7.33
N LYS A 693 2.80 26.29 7.76
CA LYS A 693 3.77 26.39 8.85
C LYS A 693 4.96 25.48 8.57
N GLY A 694 6.09 26.08 8.18
CA GLY A 694 7.25 25.33 7.68
C GLY A 694 6.91 24.61 6.37
N ASN A 695 7.19 23.31 6.31
CA ASN A 695 6.80 22.43 5.20
C ASN A 695 5.36 21.89 5.31
N LYS A 696 4.65 22.13 6.42
CA LYS A 696 3.28 21.63 6.65
C LYS A 696 2.23 22.60 6.13
N ASP A 697 1.18 22.06 5.53
CA ASP A 697 0.02 22.76 4.95
C ASP A 697 -1.30 22.34 5.59
N LEU A 698 -2.31 23.20 5.54
CA LEU A 698 -3.61 22.98 6.17
C LEU A 698 -4.71 23.74 5.41
N SER A 699 -5.71 23.02 4.92
CA SER A 699 -6.95 23.57 4.36
C SER A 699 -8.11 23.26 5.30
N ILE A 700 -8.87 24.27 5.71
CA ILE A 700 -10.09 24.14 6.52
C ILE A 700 -11.26 24.67 5.70
N THR A 701 -12.24 23.82 5.43
CA THR A 701 -13.51 24.18 4.80
C THR A 701 -14.60 24.21 5.87
N VAL A 702 -15.24 25.36 6.04
CA VAL A 702 -16.35 25.62 6.95
C VAL A 702 -17.60 25.80 6.10
N MET A 703 -18.60 24.93 6.24
CA MET A 703 -19.79 24.89 5.38
C MET A 703 -21.08 24.72 6.19
N LYS A 704 -22.06 25.58 5.96
CA LYS A 704 -23.37 25.51 6.61
C LYS A 704 -24.24 24.40 5.99
N MET A 705 -24.71 23.47 6.82
CA MET A 705 -25.53 22.32 6.45
C MET A 705 -26.84 22.35 7.25
N GLY A 706 -27.85 23.06 6.72
CA GLY A 706 -29.12 23.27 7.42
C GLY A 706 -28.95 24.13 8.68
N PRO A 707 -29.33 23.65 9.88
CA PRO A 707 -29.20 24.43 11.12
C PRO A 707 -27.77 24.48 11.68
N SER A 708 -26.90 23.53 11.33
CA SER A 708 -25.52 23.44 11.85
C SER A 708 -24.47 23.82 10.79
N THR A 709 -23.24 24.04 11.25
CA THR A 709 -22.06 24.24 10.40
C THR A 709 -21.15 23.02 10.52
N ASN A 710 -20.83 22.37 9.40
CA ASN A 710 -19.85 21.30 9.32
C ASN A 710 -18.47 21.92 9.01
N VAL A 711 -17.43 21.45 9.69
CA VAL A 711 -16.04 21.85 9.47
C VAL A 711 -15.24 20.62 9.10
N ASN A 712 -14.56 20.68 7.96
CA ASN A 712 -13.69 19.63 7.44
C ASN A 712 -12.30 20.23 7.15
N ALA A 713 -11.28 19.74 7.85
CA ALA A 713 -9.91 20.20 7.75
C ALA A 713 -8.99 19.06 7.29
N ARG A 714 -8.06 19.35 6.38
CA ARG A 714 -7.14 18.37 5.77
C ARG A 714 -5.77 18.98 5.47
N GLY A 715 -4.73 18.16 5.51
CA GLY A 715 -3.38 18.53 5.04
C GLY A 715 -2.27 17.98 5.91
N SER A 716 -1.02 18.11 5.45
CA SER A 716 0.16 17.60 6.16
C SER A 716 0.38 18.24 7.53
N GLY A 717 -0.29 19.36 7.83
CA GLY A 717 -0.42 19.95 9.15
C GLY A 717 -1.11 19.09 10.19
N LEU A 718 -2.05 18.25 9.76
CA LEU A 718 -2.80 17.33 10.62
C LEU A 718 -2.15 15.96 10.76
N GLN A 719 -1.28 15.58 9.81
CA GLN A 719 -0.57 14.30 9.83
C GLN A 719 0.43 14.20 10.99
N VAL A 720 0.33 13.10 11.72
CA VAL A 720 1.24 12.66 12.79
C VAL A 720 2.12 11.56 12.21
N ALA A 721 3.45 11.68 12.32
CA ALA A 721 4.36 10.81 11.58
C ALA A 721 4.46 9.40 12.21
N ALA A 722 3.92 8.40 11.53
CA ALA A 722 4.13 6.99 11.85
C ALA A 722 5.59 6.55 11.55
N ALA A 723 6.10 5.61 12.35
CA ALA A 723 7.42 5.03 12.16
C ALA A 723 7.39 3.84 11.18
N LYS A 724 7.89 4.06 9.95
CA LYS A 724 8.30 3.02 8.99
C LYS A 724 9.49 2.18 9.53
N PRO A 725 9.91 1.06 8.90
CA PRO A 725 9.44 0.41 7.65
C PRO A 725 9.12 -1.11 7.84
N ASP A 726 8.75 -1.95 6.85
CA ASP A 726 8.18 -1.79 5.50
C ASP A 726 7.48 -3.10 5.03
N GLU A 727 6.86 -3.03 3.85
CA GLU A 727 6.47 -4.09 2.89
C GLU A 727 7.52 -5.21 2.63
N PRO A 728 7.20 -6.36 1.94
CA PRO A 728 6.42 -6.41 0.69
C PRO A 728 5.39 -7.54 0.46
N ALA A 729 4.46 -7.26 -0.46
CA ALA A 729 3.56 -8.19 -1.16
C ALA A 729 4.22 -8.70 -2.49
N PRO A 730 3.55 -8.79 -3.66
CA PRO A 730 2.23 -9.36 -4.07
C PRO A 730 2.34 -10.87 -4.49
N GLY A 731 1.41 -11.59 -5.14
CA GLY A 731 0.06 -11.32 -5.70
C GLY A 731 -0.10 -11.75 -7.19
N ASN A 732 -1.28 -12.28 -7.59
CA ASN A 732 -1.72 -12.62 -8.98
C ASN A 732 -1.05 -13.82 -9.72
N PRO A 733 -1.67 -14.42 -10.79
CA PRO A 733 -2.75 -13.90 -11.66
C PRO A 733 -3.95 -14.85 -12.00
N SER A 734 -4.89 -14.32 -12.82
CA SER A 734 -6.06 -14.99 -13.44
C SER A 734 -5.68 -15.99 -14.56
N ARG A 735 -6.54 -16.68 -15.35
CA ARG A 735 -8.00 -16.64 -15.73
C ARG A 735 -8.32 -18.06 -16.35
N ALA A 736 -9.50 -18.53 -16.81
CA ALA A 736 -10.89 -18.07 -16.99
C ALA A 736 -11.83 -19.32 -17.17
N GLY A 737 -13.17 -19.15 -17.20
CA GLY A 737 -14.15 -20.20 -17.60
C GLY A 737 -15.45 -20.16 -16.77
N SER A 738 -16.63 -20.29 -17.39
CA SER A 738 -17.90 -19.87 -16.76
C SER A 738 -18.89 -20.98 -16.37
N ALA A 739 -19.48 -20.81 -15.18
CA ALA A 739 -20.69 -21.44 -14.61
C ALA A 739 -20.63 -22.94 -14.23
N PRO A 740 -21.48 -23.39 -13.27
CA PRO A 740 -22.21 -22.63 -12.25
C PRO A 740 -21.37 -22.51 -10.95
N THR A 741 -21.82 -21.70 -9.97
CA THR A 741 -21.15 -21.57 -8.66
C THR A 741 -21.17 -22.89 -7.89
N PRO A 742 -20.03 -23.53 -7.59
CA PRO A 742 -19.97 -24.67 -6.68
C PRO A 742 -20.12 -24.20 -5.24
N ALA A 743 -20.61 -25.06 -4.34
CA ALA A 743 -20.49 -24.84 -2.91
C ALA A 743 -18.99 -24.76 -2.50
N PRO A 744 -18.62 -23.96 -1.48
CA PRO A 744 -17.22 -23.83 -1.06
C PRO A 744 -16.63 -25.20 -0.72
N SER A 745 -15.52 -25.52 -1.38
CA SER A 745 -14.86 -26.83 -1.27
C SER A 745 -13.94 -26.87 -0.05
N ALA A 746 -13.68 -28.08 0.46
CA ALA A 746 -13.09 -28.28 1.80
C ALA A 746 -11.67 -27.69 2.01
N ASP A 747 -10.94 -27.39 0.93
CA ASP A 747 -9.57 -26.87 0.98
C ASP A 747 -9.47 -25.40 1.45
N ASP A 748 -10.55 -24.61 1.38
CA ASP A 748 -10.57 -23.20 1.82
C ASP A 748 -10.51 -23.02 3.35
N ILE A 749 -10.54 -24.13 4.11
CA ILE A 749 -10.81 -24.13 5.56
C ILE A 749 -9.69 -24.81 6.39
N ILE A 750 -8.43 -24.48 6.07
CA ILE A 750 -7.25 -24.88 6.86
C ILE A 750 -7.13 -23.99 8.11
N VAL A 751 -6.97 -24.62 9.27
CA VAL A 751 -6.74 -23.96 10.56
C VAL A 751 -5.29 -23.49 10.68
N GLU A 752 -5.11 -22.25 11.10
CA GLU A 752 -3.86 -21.68 11.60
C GLU A 752 -4.05 -21.24 13.06
N GLU A 753 -2.98 -21.09 13.84
CA GLU A 753 -3.05 -20.70 15.25
C GLU A 753 -2.39 -19.34 15.53
N SER A 754 -3.17 -18.40 16.05
CA SER A 754 -2.67 -17.11 16.58
C SER A 754 -3.14 -16.96 18.02
N ALA A 755 -2.22 -16.64 18.95
CA ALA A 755 -2.39 -16.84 20.40
C ALA A 755 -2.87 -18.26 20.83
N GLY A 756 -2.69 -19.27 19.97
CA GLY A 756 -3.23 -20.63 20.13
C GLY A 756 -4.76 -20.73 19.96
N LEU A 757 -5.39 -19.69 19.42
CA LEU A 757 -6.78 -19.65 19.00
C LEU A 757 -6.85 -19.91 17.49
N PRO A 758 -7.87 -20.62 16.99
CA PRO A 758 -7.96 -20.93 15.57
C PRO A 758 -8.25 -19.66 14.76
N VAL A 759 -7.56 -19.48 13.64
CA VAL A 759 -7.85 -18.49 12.60
C VAL A 759 -7.89 -19.22 11.24
N PRO A 760 -8.73 -18.81 10.28
CA PRO A 760 -8.61 -19.33 8.92
C PRO A 760 -7.25 -18.92 8.35
N LYS A 761 -6.52 -19.85 7.72
CA LYS A 761 -5.27 -19.55 7.01
C LYS A 761 -5.43 -18.45 5.94
N ARG A 762 -6.64 -18.30 5.40
CA ARG A 762 -7.05 -17.23 4.50
C ARG A 762 -7.53 -16.01 5.31
N HIS A 763 -6.58 -15.28 5.91
CA HIS A 763 -6.83 -14.01 6.59
C HIS A 763 -5.96 -12.88 6.00
N THR A 764 -6.41 -11.63 6.09
CA THR A 764 -5.67 -10.42 5.64
C THR A 764 -5.02 -9.67 6.80
N MET A 765 -5.44 -9.95 8.04
CA MET A 765 -4.83 -9.49 9.27
C MET A 765 -5.10 -10.55 10.36
N SER A 766 -4.14 -10.84 11.23
CA SER A 766 -4.41 -11.50 12.50
C SER A 766 -3.46 -11.00 13.60
N GLU A 767 -4.00 -10.68 14.76
CA GLU A 767 -3.27 -10.24 15.95
C GLU A 767 -3.73 -11.07 17.14
N GLY A 768 -2.78 -11.72 17.81
CA GLY A 768 -3.04 -12.66 18.91
C GLY A 768 -2.40 -12.21 20.21
N THR A 769 -3.19 -11.70 21.16
CA THR A 769 -2.72 -11.39 22.53
C THR A 769 -2.85 -12.63 23.41
N ARG A 770 -1.76 -13.02 24.11
CA ARG A 770 -1.76 -14.12 25.08
C ARG A 770 -1.13 -13.68 26.40
N THR A 771 -1.91 -13.68 27.46
CA THR A 771 -1.46 -13.52 28.85
C THR A 771 -1.74 -14.80 29.66
N PRO A 772 -1.31 -14.91 30.93
CA PRO A 772 -1.71 -16.01 31.80
C PRO A 772 -3.22 -16.04 32.15
N PHE A 773 -3.97 -14.97 31.87
CA PHE A 773 -5.32 -14.73 32.41
C PHE A 773 -6.39 -14.47 31.33
N ARG A 774 -5.99 -13.93 30.18
CA ARG A 774 -6.82 -13.75 28.97
C ARG A 774 -6.05 -14.06 27.69
N ARG A 775 -6.79 -14.53 26.68
CA ARG A 775 -6.31 -14.80 25.33
C ARG A 775 -7.27 -14.17 24.35
N GLU A 776 -6.76 -13.46 23.35
CA GLU A 776 -7.58 -12.71 22.41
C GLU A 776 -7.00 -12.82 21.00
N LEU A 777 -7.88 -12.92 20.01
CA LEU A 777 -7.56 -12.98 18.59
C LEU A 777 -8.46 -11.97 17.86
N ASN A 778 -7.85 -10.96 17.25
CA ASN A 778 -8.50 -10.03 16.34
C ASN A 778 -8.00 -10.30 14.92
N ALA A 779 -8.88 -10.50 13.94
CA ALA A 779 -8.49 -10.88 12.58
C ALA A 779 -9.46 -10.40 11.50
N ASN A 780 -8.97 -10.20 10.28
CA ASN A 780 -9.81 -9.93 9.10
C ASN A 780 -9.78 -11.15 8.16
N VAL A 781 -10.96 -11.64 7.78
CA VAL A 781 -11.11 -12.83 6.93
C VAL A 781 -11.91 -12.46 5.67
N PRO A 782 -11.32 -12.52 4.46
CA PRO A 782 -12.02 -12.25 3.19
C PRO A 782 -12.87 -13.46 2.75
N LEU A 783 -13.79 -13.88 3.61
CA LEU A 783 -14.82 -14.91 3.43
C LEU A 783 -16.14 -14.41 4.06
N ASP A 784 -17.26 -15.00 3.65
CA ASP A 784 -18.59 -14.58 4.13
C ASP A 784 -18.85 -14.97 5.59
N LEU A 785 -19.63 -14.13 6.29
CA LEU A 785 -19.81 -14.21 7.74
C LEU A 785 -20.40 -15.56 8.19
N SER A 786 -21.26 -16.17 7.38
CA SER A 786 -21.77 -17.53 7.58
C SER A 786 -20.65 -18.58 7.58
N VAL A 787 -19.79 -18.56 6.55
CA VAL A 787 -18.66 -19.50 6.40
C VAL A 787 -17.66 -19.35 7.55
N VAL A 788 -17.37 -18.10 7.96
CA VAL A 788 -16.49 -17.82 9.10
C VAL A 788 -17.13 -18.26 10.43
N LEU A 789 -18.43 -18.08 10.60
CA LEU A 789 -19.16 -18.55 11.79
C LEU A 789 -19.20 -20.08 11.89
N GLU A 790 -19.41 -20.78 10.78
CA GLU A 790 -19.40 -22.24 10.72
C GLU A 790 -18.00 -22.81 10.98
N PHE A 791 -16.95 -22.17 10.46
CA PHE A 791 -15.56 -22.48 10.83
C PHE A 791 -15.35 -22.41 12.35
N TYR A 792 -15.69 -21.29 12.98
CA TYR A 792 -15.49 -21.14 14.43
C TYR A 792 -16.32 -22.12 15.25
N ARG A 793 -17.57 -22.41 14.85
CA ARG A 793 -18.38 -23.45 15.49
C ARG A 793 -17.72 -24.82 15.40
N ARG A 794 -17.20 -25.21 14.23
CA ARG A 794 -16.51 -26.48 14.01
C ARG A 794 -15.24 -26.57 14.86
N GLU A 795 -14.35 -25.60 14.77
CA GLU A 795 -13.03 -25.69 15.40
C GLU A 795 -13.03 -25.46 16.91
N LEU A 796 -13.94 -24.63 17.44
CA LEU A 796 -14.11 -24.50 18.88
C LEU A 796 -14.84 -25.73 19.46
N GLY A 797 -15.79 -26.32 18.72
CA GLY A 797 -16.40 -27.61 19.05
C GLY A 797 -15.36 -28.75 19.12
N ASN A 798 -14.49 -28.86 18.11
CA ASN A 798 -13.35 -29.79 18.09
C ASN A 798 -12.42 -29.64 19.31
N ARG A 799 -12.31 -28.42 19.87
CA ARG A 799 -11.51 -28.09 21.06
C ARG A 799 -12.26 -28.30 22.38
N ASN A 800 -13.42 -28.99 22.36
CA ASN A 800 -14.34 -29.23 23.48
C ASN A 800 -15.04 -27.99 24.04
N TRP A 801 -15.19 -26.91 23.26
CA TRP A 801 -15.93 -25.72 23.69
C TRP A 801 -17.44 -25.91 23.42
N LYS A 802 -18.28 -25.41 24.32
CA LYS A 802 -19.76 -25.53 24.22
C LYS A 802 -20.38 -24.17 23.96
N GLU A 803 -21.12 -24.04 22.85
CA GLU A 803 -21.88 -22.83 22.51
C GLU A 803 -23.09 -22.65 23.44
N ASP A 804 -23.29 -21.43 23.96
CA ASP A 804 -24.52 -21.07 24.67
C ASP A 804 -25.56 -20.50 23.68
N ALA A 805 -26.44 -21.40 23.22
CA ALA A 805 -27.53 -21.08 22.30
C ALA A 805 -28.55 -20.05 22.83
N LYS A 806 -28.54 -19.71 24.13
CA LYS A 806 -29.41 -18.65 24.70
C LYS A 806 -28.83 -17.25 24.58
N GLY A 807 -27.55 -17.12 24.21
CA GLY A 807 -26.85 -15.84 24.11
C GLY A 807 -26.40 -15.44 22.69
N ALA A 808 -26.72 -16.24 21.67
CA ALA A 808 -26.28 -16.00 20.29
C ALA A 808 -27.19 -14.98 19.58
N VAL A 809 -26.59 -13.87 19.11
CA VAL A 809 -27.26 -12.87 18.27
C VAL A 809 -26.61 -12.92 16.89
N ALA A 810 -27.32 -13.42 15.88
CA ALA A 810 -26.84 -13.52 14.51
C ALA A 810 -27.76 -12.75 13.55
N THR A 811 -27.14 -11.95 12.68
CA THR A 811 -27.75 -11.15 11.61
C THR A 811 -26.87 -11.28 10.36
N ALA A 812 -27.33 -10.82 9.20
CA ALA A 812 -26.57 -10.93 7.94
C ALA A 812 -25.14 -10.35 8.05
N ASP A 813 -25.00 -9.19 8.70
CA ASP A 813 -23.74 -8.43 8.74
C ASP A 813 -22.99 -8.52 10.09
N ARG A 814 -23.59 -9.11 11.12
CA ARG A 814 -22.98 -9.26 12.46
C ARG A 814 -23.45 -10.52 13.17
N ALA A 815 -22.54 -11.22 13.84
CA ALA A 815 -22.87 -12.27 14.80
C ALA A 815 -22.07 -12.11 16.10
N THR A 816 -22.69 -12.41 17.24
CA THR A 816 -22.00 -12.57 18.52
C THR A 816 -22.47 -13.87 19.18
N VAL A 817 -21.51 -14.71 19.56
CA VAL A 817 -21.73 -16.06 20.10
C VAL A 817 -20.88 -16.26 21.34
N ARG A 818 -21.46 -16.87 22.37
CA ARG A 818 -20.77 -17.17 23.64
C ARG A 818 -20.43 -18.66 23.70
N PHE A 819 -19.22 -18.95 24.18
CA PHE A 819 -18.73 -20.32 24.33
C PHE A 819 -18.21 -20.56 25.75
N THR A 820 -18.38 -21.77 26.27
CA THR A 820 -17.70 -22.27 27.46
C THR A 820 -16.51 -23.11 27.01
N SER A 821 -15.28 -22.62 27.24
CA SER A 821 -14.04 -23.37 26.95
C SER A 821 -13.54 -24.12 28.19
N PRO A 822 -12.60 -25.08 28.03
CA PRO A 822 -11.90 -25.71 29.16
C PRO A 822 -11.08 -24.73 30.03
N GLU A 823 -10.71 -23.57 29.51
CA GLU A 823 -9.96 -22.52 30.25
C GLU A 823 -10.89 -21.51 30.95
N GLY A 824 -12.16 -21.40 30.52
CA GLY A 824 -13.14 -20.44 31.03
C GLY A 824 -14.11 -19.90 29.96
N PRO A 825 -14.88 -18.84 30.25
CA PRO A 825 -15.83 -18.25 29.31
C PRO A 825 -15.11 -17.56 28.15
N ALA A 826 -15.71 -17.66 26.96
CA ALA A 826 -15.22 -17.06 25.73
C ALA A 826 -16.36 -16.39 24.93
N VAL A 827 -16.01 -15.37 24.15
CA VAL A 827 -16.95 -14.63 23.30
C VAL A 827 -16.33 -14.45 21.92
N LEU A 828 -17.07 -14.87 20.90
CA LEU A 828 -16.80 -14.61 19.49
C LEU A 828 -17.71 -13.48 19.01
N THR A 829 -17.14 -12.44 18.42
CA THR A 829 -17.87 -11.39 17.70
C THR A 829 -17.35 -11.34 16.27
N LEU A 830 -18.28 -11.37 15.32
CA LEU A 830 -18.08 -11.27 13.89
C LEU A 830 -18.84 -10.05 13.35
N GLY A 831 -18.24 -9.32 12.41
CA GLY A 831 -18.87 -8.19 11.74
C GLY A 831 -18.42 -8.07 10.29
N ARG A 832 -19.26 -7.53 9.42
CA ARG A 832 -18.94 -7.29 8.01
C ARG A 832 -18.41 -5.86 7.83
N LYS A 833 -17.23 -5.72 7.24
CA LYS A 833 -16.62 -4.43 6.88
C LYS A 833 -16.09 -4.52 5.45
N ARG A 834 -16.69 -3.76 4.52
CA ARG A 834 -16.45 -3.92 3.07
C ARG A 834 -16.75 -5.38 2.65
N ASN A 835 -15.79 -6.09 2.04
CA ASN A 835 -15.90 -7.52 1.68
C ASN A 835 -15.28 -8.48 2.71
N GLU A 836 -14.83 -7.99 3.88
CA GLU A 836 -14.18 -8.80 4.89
C GLU A 836 -15.07 -9.03 6.12
N THR A 837 -14.96 -10.21 6.71
CA THR A 837 -15.52 -10.49 8.02
C THR A 837 -14.43 -10.21 9.08
N THR A 838 -14.62 -9.17 9.87
CA THR A 838 -13.80 -8.87 11.05
C THR A 838 -14.18 -9.83 12.18
N VAL A 839 -13.18 -10.44 12.80
CA VAL A 839 -13.28 -11.43 13.88
C VAL A 839 -12.65 -10.83 15.13
N SER A 840 -13.33 -11.01 16.27
CA SER A 840 -12.81 -10.77 17.62
C SER A 840 -13.18 -11.96 18.50
N LEU A 841 -12.21 -12.75 18.93
CA LEU A 841 -12.40 -13.93 19.78
C LEU A 841 -11.61 -13.78 21.08
N GLY A 842 -12.31 -13.51 22.19
CA GLY A 842 -11.74 -13.39 23.53
C GLY A 842 -12.04 -14.59 24.41
N VAL A 843 -11.08 -15.02 25.22
CA VAL A 843 -11.18 -16.07 26.26
C VAL A 843 -10.64 -15.52 27.58
N LYS A 844 -11.39 -15.67 28.67
CA LYS A 844 -10.92 -15.35 30.04
C LYS A 844 -10.66 -16.63 30.83
N ASN A 845 -9.61 -16.63 31.66
CA ASN A 845 -9.24 -17.74 32.54
C ASN A 845 -9.45 -17.37 34.02
N PRO A 846 -10.69 -17.55 34.56
CA PRO A 846 -11.01 -17.20 35.94
C PRO A 846 -10.24 -18.05 36.97
N GLU A 847 -9.90 -19.30 36.62
CA GLU A 847 -9.09 -20.20 37.46
C GLU A 847 -7.70 -19.62 37.75
N ALA A 848 -7.01 -19.15 36.71
CA ALA A 848 -5.71 -18.50 36.82
C ALA A 848 -5.82 -17.13 37.53
N ALA A 849 -6.81 -16.31 37.17
CA ALA A 849 -7.03 -15.01 37.81
C ALA A 849 -7.32 -15.13 39.32
N ARG A 850 -8.08 -16.16 39.72
CA ARG A 850 -8.37 -16.49 41.11
C ARG A 850 -7.12 -16.98 41.85
N LYS A 851 -6.33 -17.88 41.24
CA LYS A 851 -5.06 -18.38 41.82
C LYS A 851 -4.00 -17.29 41.98
N ALA A 852 -3.99 -16.30 41.10
CA ALA A 852 -3.10 -15.13 41.18
C ALA A 852 -3.63 -13.99 42.06
N GLY A 853 -4.81 -14.13 42.68
CA GLY A 853 -5.42 -13.10 43.52
C GLY A 853 -5.96 -11.86 42.78
N ILE A 854 -5.83 -11.79 41.45
CA ILE A 854 -6.21 -10.63 40.65
C ILE A 854 -7.71 -10.57 40.33
N MET A 855 -8.45 -11.65 40.53
CA MET A 855 -9.88 -11.72 40.18
C MET A 855 -10.69 -10.63 40.91
N PRO A 856 -11.53 -9.85 40.20
CA PRO A 856 -12.32 -8.75 40.79
C PRO A 856 -13.49 -9.30 41.62
N GLN A 857 -14.04 -8.46 42.50
CA GLN A 857 -15.32 -8.76 43.15
C GLN A 857 -16.45 -8.74 42.10
N ALA A 858 -17.39 -9.69 42.18
CA ALA A 858 -18.47 -9.82 41.19
C ALA A 858 -19.29 -8.52 41.05
N GLY A 859 -19.50 -8.07 39.80
CA GLY A 859 -20.19 -6.83 39.47
C GLY A 859 -19.37 -5.54 39.73
N LYS A 860 -18.11 -5.67 40.17
CA LYS A 860 -17.13 -4.59 40.28
C LYS A 860 -15.99 -4.83 39.28
N ALA A 861 -15.07 -3.89 39.22
CA ALA A 861 -13.80 -4.03 38.54
C ALA A 861 -12.64 -3.84 39.52
N ARG A 862 -11.45 -4.30 39.13
CA ARG A 862 -10.22 -4.13 39.92
C ARG A 862 -9.17 -3.36 39.12
N VAL A 863 -8.51 -2.41 39.77
CA VAL A 863 -7.27 -1.80 39.28
C VAL A 863 -6.13 -2.24 40.19
N MET A 864 -5.01 -2.62 39.58
CA MET A 864 -3.76 -2.95 40.25
C MET A 864 -2.68 -1.98 39.79
N PHE A 865 -1.88 -1.48 40.73
CA PHE A 865 -0.90 -0.43 40.48
C PHE A 865 0.51 -1.00 40.60
N GLY A 866 1.25 -1.02 39.49
CA GLY A 866 2.65 -1.47 39.46
C GLY A 866 3.60 -0.32 39.14
N ASN A 867 4.88 -0.55 39.38
CA ASN A 867 5.95 0.42 39.22
C ASN A 867 7.24 -0.29 38.83
N ILE A 868 7.70 -0.08 37.60
CA ILE A 868 8.96 -0.65 37.07
C ILE A 868 10.18 0.21 37.40
N MET A 869 10.00 1.34 38.10
CA MET A 869 11.09 2.22 38.52
C MET A 869 11.79 1.70 39.79
N PRO A 870 13.09 2.01 39.98
CA PRO A 870 13.83 1.67 41.18
C PRO A 870 13.50 2.55 42.40
N GLU A 871 12.56 3.50 42.28
CA GLU A 871 12.15 4.45 43.34
C GLU A 871 10.62 4.36 43.57
N GLU A 872 10.16 4.69 44.80
CA GLU A 872 8.72 4.79 45.10
C GLU A 872 8.07 5.89 44.24
N SER A 873 6.92 5.59 43.66
CA SER A 873 6.14 6.54 42.86
C SER A 873 4.73 6.70 43.40
N SER A 874 4.15 7.90 43.24
CA SER A 874 2.79 8.21 43.69
C SER A 874 1.90 8.60 42.51
N LEU A 875 0.82 7.85 42.33
CA LEU A 875 -0.18 8.01 41.27
C LEU A 875 -1.49 8.49 41.89
N THR A 876 -2.04 9.61 41.43
CA THR A 876 -3.40 10.04 41.80
C THR A 876 -4.40 9.41 40.85
N PHE A 877 -5.09 8.35 41.30
CA PHE A 877 -6.16 7.64 40.58
C PHE A 877 -7.52 8.03 41.18
N ASN A 878 -8.46 8.50 40.34
CA ASN A 878 -9.80 8.94 40.75
C ASN A 878 -9.78 9.87 42.01
N ASN A 879 -8.97 10.93 41.93
CA ASN A 879 -8.71 11.90 43.02
C ASN A 879 -8.16 11.29 44.33
N ARG A 880 -7.65 10.05 44.34
CA ARG A 880 -6.96 9.41 45.47
C ARG A 880 -5.51 9.14 45.13
N THR A 881 -4.58 9.59 45.97
CA THR A 881 -3.15 9.31 45.79
C THR A 881 -2.80 7.92 46.31
N ILE A 882 -2.39 7.06 45.39
CA ILE A 882 -1.89 5.71 45.61
C ILE A 882 -0.35 5.74 45.58
N LYS A 883 0.29 5.27 46.66
CA LYS A 883 1.74 5.06 46.72
C LYS A 883 2.07 3.66 46.20
N VAL A 884 3.04 3.55 45.31
CA VAL A 884 3.49 2.29 44.70
C VAL A 884 4.99 2.15 44.91
N ALA A 885 5.40 1.14 45.67
CA ALA A 885 6.80 0.89 46.00
C ALA A 885 7.66 0.61 44.76
N ALA A 886 8.97 0.81 44.87
CA ALA A 886 9.92 0.49 43.82
C ALA A 886 9.81 -0.98 43.36
N ASN A 887 9.81 -1.22 42.06
CA ASN A 887 9.70 -2.55 41.43
C ASN A 887 8.42 -3.36 41.75
N ALA A 888 7.40 -2.80 42.42
CA ALA A 888 6.14 -3.51 42.69
C ALA A 888 5.39 -3.84 41.38
N GLY A 889 4.71 -4.98 41.32
CA GLY A 889 4.02 -5.44 40.12
C GLY A 889 4.92 -6.01 39.01
N THR A 890 6.25 -6.03 39.18
CA THR A 890 7.19 -6.45 38.11
C THR A 890 7.37 -7.97 37.98
N LYS A 891 7.14 -8.73 39.06
CA LYS A 891 7.39 -10.18 39.13
C LYS A 891 6.19 -11.00 39.61
N ALA A 892 5.28 -10.35 40.32
CA ALA A 892 4.03 -10.89 40.85
C ALA A 892 3.00 -9.74 40.88
N PRO A 893 1.69 -10.02 41.01
CA PRO A 893 0.67 -8.99 41.22
C PRO A 893 0.65 -8.53 42.69
N ASP A 894 1.80 -8.07 43.20
CA ASP A 894 2.03 -7.67 44.59
C ASP A 894 1.88 -6.15 44.84
N GLY A 895 1.65 -5.38 43.79
CA GLY A 895 1.34 -3.94 43.86
C GLY A 895 -0.05 -3.66 44.47
N PRO A 896 -0.31 -2.43 44.96
CA PRO A 896 -1.59 -2.05 45.53
C PRO A 896 -2.77 -2.34 44.59
N ALA A 897 -3.91 -2.71 45.16
CA ALA A 897 -5.14 -2.97 44.40
C ALA A 897 -6.32 -2.15 44.95
N LEU A 898 -7.23 -1.77 44.06
CA LEU A 898 -8.47 -1.08 44.36
C LEU A 898 -9.64 -1.78 43.64
N ASP A 899 -10.70 -2.10 44.37
CA ASP A 899 -11.98 -2.52 43.80
C ASP A 899 -12.89 -1.28 43.62
N LEU A 900 -13.44 -1.11 42.41
CA LEU A 900 -14.23 0.05 41.96
C LEU A 900 -15.47 -0.39 41.18
N ALA A 901 -16.41 0.53 40.95
CA ALA A 901 -17.52 0.28 40.03
C ALA A 901 -17.03 0.25 38.57
N PRO A 902 -17.81 -0.29 37.62
CA PRO A 902 -17.58 -0.07 36.19
C PRO A 902 -17.70 1.42 35.85
N GLY A 903 -16.84 1.94 34.97
CA GLY A 903 -16.87 3.34 34.58
C GLY A 903 -15.56 3.85 33.97
N LYS A 904 -15.50 5.16 33.74
CA LYS A 904 -14.32 5.89 33.25
C LYS A 904 -13.60 6.56 34.42
N TYR A 905 -12.30 6.33 34.53
CA TYR A 905 -11.50 6.75 35.68
C TYR A 905 -10.24 7.48 35.25
N LYS A 906 -10.13 8.74 35.68
CA LYS A 906 -8.95 9.58 35.44
C LYS A 906 -7.83 9.23 36.40
N TYR A 907 -6.61 9.19 35.89
CA TYR A 907 -5.40 8.98 36.66
C TYR A 907 -4.32 9.99 36.26
N SER A 908 -3.39 10.28 37.17
CA SER A 908 -2.30 11.22 36.92
C SER A 908 -1.07 10.94 37.77
N ILE A 909 0.12 11.11 37.21
CA ILE A 909 1.41 10.90 37.87
C ILE A 909 2.33 12.10 37.66
N LYS A 910 3.25 12.32 38.60
CA LYS A 910 4.31 13.31 38.48
C LYS A 910 5.68 12.64 38.33
N THR A 911 6.16 12.54 37.09
CA THR A 911 7.44 11.89 36.74
C THR A 911 8.37 12.91 36.08
N GLY A 912 9.65 12.96 36.47
CA GLY A 912 10.63 13.89 35.89
C GLY A 912 10.24 15.38 36.01
N GLY A 913 9.48 15.74 37.04
CA GLY A 913 8.96 17.10 37.26
C GLY A 913 7.71 17.49 36.46
N LYS A 914 7.32 16.72 35.43
CA LYS A 914 6.07 16.93 34.67
C LYS A 914 4.93 16.12 35.27
N VAL A 915 3.71 16.64 35.15
CA VAL A 915 2.48 15.88 35.45
C VAL A 915 1.92 15.33 34.14
N GLN A 916 1.67 14.04 34.08
CA GLN A 916 0.88 13.38 33.04
C GLN A 916 -0.48 13.02 33.64
N ALA A 917 -1.55 13.16 32.86
CA ALA A 917 -2.91 12.80 33.25
C ALA A 917 -3.65 12.20 32.05
N ASP A 918 -4.42 11.14 32.30
CA ASP A 918 -5.08 10.34 31.27
C ASP A 918 -6.31 9.61 31.88
N GLU A 919 -7.08 8.88 31.08
CA GLU A 919 -8.33 8.21 31.49
C GLU A 919 -8.39 6.76 31.01
N VAL A 920 -8.85 5.85 31.89
CA VAL A 920 -9.08 4.44 31.56
C VAL A 920 -10.57 4.10 31.73
N GLU A 921 -11.17 3.48 30.70
CA GLU A 921 -12.50 2.87 30.78
C GLU A 921 -12.37 1.43 31.26
N ILE A 922 -13.12 1.07 32.31
CA ILE A 922 -13.03 -0.21 32.99
C ILE A 922 -14.44 -0.78 33.17
N ARG A 923 -14.66 -2.04 32.76
CA ARG A 923 -15.99 -2.68 32.77
C ARG A 923 -16.14 -3.67 33.92
N SER A 924 -17.37 -4.13 34.16
CA SER A 924 -17.65 -5.12 35.20
C SER A 924 -16.88 -6.42 34.96
N ASP A 925 -16.37 -7.00 36.04
CA ASP A 925 -15.65 -8.27 36.05
C ASP A 925 -14.35 -8.25 35.19
N GLU A 926 -13.76 -7.06 35.04
CA GLU A 926 -12.42 -6.83 34.47
C GLU A 926 -11.36 -6.55 35.55
N THR A 927 -10.10 -6.78 35.21
CA THR A 927 -8.96 -6.28 35.99
C THR A 927 -7.94 -5.59 35.11
N TRP A 928 -7.53 -4.39 35.51
CA TRP A 928 -6.59 -3.54 34.78
C TRP A 928 -5.33 -3.28 35.61
N GLY A 929 -4.16 -3.43 34.99
CA GLY A 929 -2.87 -3.00 35.54
C GLY A 929 -2.51 -1.61 35.04
N LEU A 930 -2.17 -0.70 35.95
CA LEU A 930 -1.55 0.59 35.64
C LEU A 930 -0.08 0.54 36.06
N MET A 931 0.81 0.41 35.08
CA MET A 931 2.25 0.21 35.29
C MET A 931 3.01 1.53 35.11
N ILE A 932 3.55 2.07 36.21
CA ILE A 932 4.40 3.26 36.23
C ILE A 932 5.80 2.90 35.69
N GLY A 933 6.33 3.69 34.78
CA GLY A 933 7.67 3.52 34.20
C GLY A 933 8.28 4.83 33.65
N PRO A 934 9.44 4.76 32.97
CA PRO A 934 10.24 5.96 32.64
C PRO A 934 9.53 6.98 31.75
N GLY A 935 8.64 6.52 30.87
CA GLY A 935 7.85 7.37 29.97
C GLY A 935 6.50 7.83 30.52
N GLY A 936 6.02 7.26 31.63
CA GLY A 936 4.69 7.51 32.19
C GLY A 936 4.02 6.26 32.74
N VAL A 937 2.68 6.21 32.69
CA VAL A 937 1.89 5.04 33.07
C VAL A 937 1.47 4.29 31.80
N LEU A 938 1.57 2.96 31.82
CA LEU A 938 1.02 2.08 30.80
C LEU A 938 -0.22 1.36 31.36
N ALA A 939 -1.38 1.53 30.73
CA ALA A 939 -2.61 0.85 31.08
C ALA A 939 -2.75 -0.47 30.30
N LEU A 940 -3.00 -1.58 31.00
CA LEU A 940 -3.11 -2.92 30.42
C LEU A 940 -4.29 -3.67 31.03
N GLN A 941 -5.22 -4.19 30.20
CA GLN A 941 -6.23 -5.12 30.69
C GLN A 941 -5.58 -6.48 31.01
N ALA A 942 -5.47 -6.77 32.31
CA ALA A 942 -4.92 -8.01 32.84
C ALA A 942 -5.94 -9.17 32.77
N TYR A 943 -7.23 -8.88 32.97
CA TYR A 943 -8.33 -9.87 32.96
C TYR A 943 -9.60 -9.32 32.30
#